data_AF-F7B605-F1
#
_entry.id   AF-F7B605-F1
#
_cell.length_a   1.000
_cell.length_b   1.000
_cell.length_c   1.000
_cell.angle_alpha   90.00
_cell.angle_beta   90.00
_cell.angle_gamma   90.00
#
_symmetry.space_group_name_H-M   'P 1'
#
loop_
_entity.id
_entity.type
_entity.pdbx_description
1 polymer ?
#
loop_
_entity_poly.entity_id
_entity_poly.type
_entity_poly.pdbx_seq_one_letter_code
_entity_poly.pdbx_strand_id
1 'polypeptide(L)'
;MVFLKLREQPPLVQAIFNGDPDEVRALIFKKEDVNFQDNEKRTPLHAAAYLGDAEIIELLILSGARVNAKDSKWLTPLHRAVASCSEDAVQVLLKHSADVNARDKNWQTPLHIAAANKAVKCAEALVPLLSNVNVSDRAGRTALHHAAFSGHVEMVSLLLSRGANINAFDKKDRRAIHWAAYMGHIEVVKLLVTHGAEVMCKDKKSYTPLHAAASSGMISVIKYLLDLGVDMNESNAYGNTPLHVACYNGQDVVVNELIDCGANVNQVNERGFTPLHFAAASTHGALCLELLVCNGADVNIKSKDGKTPLHMTAIHGRFSRSQIIIQNGAEIDCEDKNGNTPLHIAARYGHELLINTLITSRADTSKRGIHGMFPLHLAALSGFSDCCRKLLSSGFDIDTHDDFGRTCLHAAAAGGNLECLNLLLSTGADFNKKDKFGRTPLHYAAANCNYQCLFALVGSGASVNDLDERGCSPLHYAATSDTDGKCLEYLLRNDANPGIRDKHGYNAVHYAAAYGHRLCLELIARETPLDVLMETSGTDMLNDAETRAPISPLHLAAYHGHHQALEVLVQSLLDLDVRNSTGRTPLDLAAFKGHVECVDVLINQGASILVKDYVVKRTPIHSAEIQMVDSRNSVNKNNTELCNSAQKKVRAKDMPSAINGHSECLRLLIGNADVQAAVDIHDGNGQTPLMLSVLNGHTECVYSLLNKGANVDAKDKWGRTALHRGAVTGHEECVEALLQHNANFLLRDCRGRTPIHLAAACGHIGVLSALLQTAISVDVVPAIADNHGYTPLHWACYNGHDACVELLLEQEVFQKMEGNSFSPLHCAVINDNEGAAEMLIDTLGTSIVNSVDSKGRTPLHAAAFTDHIECLQLLLSHNAQVNAVDSTGKTPLMMAAENGQTSAVEVLVSSAKADLTLQDKNKNTALHLACSKGHETSALLILEQITDRNLINATNSALQTPLHVAARNGLTVVVQELLGKGASVLAVDENGYTPALACAPNKDVADCLALILATMMPVSSSSSLPSMTLNAINHYNNTSKTVTFDTLPVMRSEHSSYCSFNNIGREDGYPYTEEDELNDSDSETY
;
A
#
# COMPACT_ATOMS: atom_id res chain seq x y z
N MET A 1 -45.88 -25.28 15.27
CA MET A 1 -46.99 -24.34 14.97
C MET A 1 -47.74 -24.13 16.27
N VAL A 2 -47.74 -22.93 16.83
CA VAL A 2 -48.41 -22.67 18.12
C VAL A 2 -49.92 -22.82 17.92
N PHE A 3 -50.57 -23.68 18.69
CA PHE A 3 -52.00 -24.07 18.61
C PHE A 3 -52.98 -22.89 18.46
N LEU A 4 -52.59 -21.67 18.87
CA LEU A 4 -53.41 -20.47 18.79
C LEU A 4 -53.69 -19.96 17.36
N LYS A 5 -52.87 -20.30 16.36
CA LYS A 5 -53.05 -19.85 14.96
C LYS A 5 -53.87 -20.81 14.08
N LEU A 6 -54.26 -21.98 14.59
CA LEU A 6 -54.90 -23.02 13.78
C LEU A 6 -56.35 -22.68 13.40
N ARG A 7 -57.08 -21.98 14.29
CA ARG A 7 -58.48 -21.56 14.06
C ARG A 7 -58.65 -20.55 12.93
N GLU A 8 -57.59 -19.81 12.60
CA GLU A 8 -57.56 -18.81 11.52
C GLU A 8 -57.14 -19.42 10.17
N GLN A 9 -56.73 -20.69 10.15
CA GLN A 9 -56.34 -21.39 8.91
C GLN A 9 -57.57 -21.95 8.18
N PRO A 10 -57.46 -22.24 6.87
CA PRO A 10 -58.56 -22.84 6.10
C PRO A 10 -59.05 -24.16 6.71
N PRO A 11 -60.35 -24.50 6.55
CA PRO A 11 -60.93 -25.74 7.07
C PRO A 11 -60.15 -26.99 6.65
N LEU A 12 -59.68 -27.05 5.39
CA LEU A 12 -58.80 -28.13 4.91
C LEU A 12 -57.54 -28.30 5.75
N VAL A 13 -56.86 -27.20 6.13
CA VAL A 13 -55.65 -27.28 6.96
C VAL A 13 -55.99 -27.73 8.38
N GLN A 14 -57.12 -27.28 8.93
CA GLN A 14 -57.59 -27.72 10.25
C GLN A 14 -57.89 -29.23 10.27
N ALA A 15 -58.59 -29.74 9.26
CA ALA A 15 -58.89 -31.16 9.11
C ALA A 15 -57.62 -32.03 8.98
N ILE A 16 -56.59 -31.54 8.27
CA ILE A 16 -55.29 -32.22 8.17
C ILE A 16 -54.64 -32.35 9.56
N PHE A 17 -54.66 -31.29 10.37
CA PHE A 17 -54.13 -31.35 11.74
C PHE A 17 -54.98 -32.18 12.71
N ASN A 18 -56.26 -32.42 12.39
CA ASN A 18 -57.09 -33.37 13.12
C ASN A 18 -56.79 -34.84 12.76
N GLY A 19 -56.14 -35.09 11.61
CA GLY A 19 -55.76 -36.44 11.17
C GLY A 19 -56.92 -37.30 10.67
N ASP A 20 -58.01 -36.68 10.21
CA ASP A 20 -59.18 -37.40 9.68
C ASP A 20 -59.20 -37.36 8.13
N PRO A 21 -58.81 -38.46 7.45
CA PRO A 21 -58.76 -38.50 5.99
C PRO A 21 -60.16 -38.42 5.34
N ASP A 22 -61.23 -38.83 6.04
CA ASP A 22 -62.60 -38.74 5.52
C ASP A 22 -63.11 -37.30 5.56
N GLU A 23 -62.78 -36.55 6.63
CA GLU A 23 -63.04 -35.11 6.71
C GLU A 23 -62.30 -34.34 5.61
N VAL A 24 -61.01 -34.65 5.40
CA VAL A 24 -60.20 -34.07 4.31
C VAL A 24 -60.81 -34.40 2.93
N ARG A 25 -61.26 -35.63 2.70
CA ARG A 25 -61.93 -36.05 1.45
C ARG A 25 -63.22 -35.27 1.22
N ALA A 26 -64.02 -35.06 2.26
CA ALA A 26 -65.26 -34.30 2.18
C ALA A 26 -65.02 -32.82 1.85
N LEU A 27 -63.97 -32.20 2.41
CA LEU A 27 -63.60 -30.81 2.14
C LEU A 27 -63.03 -30.62 0.72
N ILE A 28 -62.27 -31.59 0.21
CA ILE A 28 -61.80 -31.57 -1.19
C ILE A 28 -62.97 -31.73 -2.17
N PHE A 29 -63.96 -32.57 -1.87
CA PHE A 29 -65.18 -32.68 -2.68
C PHE A 29 -65.98 -31.37 -2.72
N LYS A 30 -65.91 -30.56 -1.65
CA LYS A 30 -66.48 -29.20 -1.60
C LYS A 30 -65.67 -28.15 -2.39
N LYS A 31 -64.64 -28.57 -3.15
CA LYS A 31 -63.73 -27.72 -3.95
C LYS A 31 -62.93 -26.72 -3.14
N GLU A 32 -62.50 -27.08 -1.93
CA GLU A 32 -61.48 -26.28 -1.22
C GLU A 32 -60.14 -26.31 -1.98
N ASP A 33 -59.38 -25.21 -1.88
CA ASP A 33 -58.11 -25.05 -2.60
C ASP A 33 -57.00 -25.89 -1.96
N VAL A 34 -56.68 -27.02 -2.59
CA VAL A 34 -55.59 -27.93 -2.18
C VAL A 34 -54.20 -27.32 -2.29
N ASN A 35 -54.05 -26.22 -3.04
CA ASN A 35 -52.80 -25.48 -3.20
C ASN A 35 -52.79 -24.13 -2.47
N PHE A 36 -53.71 -23.93 -1.50
CA PHE A 36 -53.73 -22.77 -0.64
C PHE A 36 -52.33 -22.48 -0.07
N GLN A 37 -51.96 -21.21 0.01
CA GLN A 37 -50.68 -20.77 0.58
C GLN A 37 -50.94 -19.83 1.74
N ASP A 38 -50.36 -20.16 2.90
CA ASP A 38 -50.38 -19.25 4.05
C ASP A 38 -49.35 -18.10 3.90
N ASN A 39 -49.25 -17.23 4.92
CA ASN A 39 -48.29 -16.11 4.92
C ASN A 39 -46.82 -16.54 4.78
N GLU A 40 -46.50 -17.80 5.08
CA GLU A 40 -45.17 -18.39 4.91
C GLU A 40 -45.05 -19.19 3.60
N LYS A 41 -46.03 -19.10 2.69
CA LYS A 41 -46.16 -19.87 1.44
C LYS A 41 -46.24 -21.39 1.64
N ARG A 42 -46.63 -21.86 2.83
CA ARG A 42 -46.82 -23.29 3.10
C ARG A 42 -48.16 -23.76 2.53
N THR A 43 -48.16 -24.95 1.95
CA THR A 43 -49.37 -25.59 1.40
C THR A 43 -49.97 -26.62 2.36
N PRO A 44 -51.26 -27.02 2.20
CA PRO A 44 -51.83 -28.16 2.93
C PRO A 44 -50.95 -29.42 2.87
N LEU A 45 -50.27 -29.65 1.73
CA LEU A 45 -49.32 -30.74 1.57
C LEU A 45 -48.09 -30.63 2.49
N HIS A 46 -47.61 -29.42 2.81
CA HIS A 46 -46.55 -29.24 3.80
C HIS A 46 -47.02 -29.59 5.22
N ALA A 47 -48.29 -29.30 5.55
CA ALA A 47 -48.87 -29.66 6.85
C ALA A 47 -49.02 -31.18 6.98
N ALA A 48 -49.56 -31.84 5.95
CA ALA A 48 -49.68 -33.30 5.92
C ALA A 48 -48.30 -34.00 5.99
N ALA A 49 -47.31 -33.48 5.26
CA ALA A 49 -45.93 -33.97 5.32
C ALA A 49 -45.26 -33.74 6.69
N TYR A 50 -45.55 -32.63 7.37
CA TYR A 50 -45.06 -32.38 8.73
C TYR A 50 -45.64 -33.36 9.75
N LEU A 51 -46.90 -33.75 9.60
CA LEU A 51 -47.53 -34.79 10.43
C LEU A 51 -47.07 -36.20 10.05
N GLY A 52 -46.63 -36.39 8.81
CA GLY A 52 -46.18 -37.68 8.29
C GLY A 52 -47.31 -38.63 7.90
N ASP A 53 -48.51 -38.10 7.65
CA ASP A 53 -49.70 -38.89 7.28
C ASP A 53 -49.71 -39.22 5.78
N ALA A 54 -49.33 -40.46 5.45
CA ALA A 54 -49.19 -40.92 4.08
C ALA A 54 -50.53 -40.96 3.31
N GLU A 55 -51.64 -41.28 3.99
CA GLU A 55 -52.95 -41.38 3.36
C GLU A 55 -53.46 -40.00 2.95
N ILE A 56 -53.36 -39.01 3.85
CA ILE A 56 -53.73 -37.62 3.56
C ILE A 56 -52.81 -37.03 2.46
N ILE A 57 -51.51 -37.34 2.47
CA ILE A 57 -50.57 -36.91 1.43
C ILE A 57 -50.98 -37.48 0.07
N GLU A 58 -51.26 -38.78 -0.05
CA GLU A 58 -51.67 -39.40 -1.31
C GLU A 58 -52.97 -38.78 -1.83
N LEU A 59 -53.94 -38.58 -0.93
CA LEU A 59 -55.24 -37.99 -1.26
C LEU A 59 -55.10 -36.55 -1.78
N LEU A 60 -54.27 -35.72 -1.14
CA LEU A 60 -54.00 -34.35 -1.58
C LEU A 60 -53.31 -34.32 -2.95
N ILE A 61 -52.33 -35.19 -3.21
CA ILE A 61 -51.61 -35.25 -4.48
C ILE A 61 -52.54 -35.70 -5.61
N LEU A 62 -53.33 -36.75 -5.40
CA LEU A 62 -54.34 -37.21 -6.37
C LEU A 62 -55.39 -36.14 -6.69
N SER A 63 -55.64 -35.23 -5.74
CA SER A 63 -56.55 -34.10 -5.88
C SER A 63 -55.91 -32.86 -6.53
N GLY A 64 -54.65 -32.95 -6.99
CA GLY A 64 -53.97 -31.87 -7.72
C GLY A 64 -53.02 -31.00 -6.88
N ALA A 65 -52.61 -31.44 -5.69
CA ALA A 65 -51.61 -30.73 -4.90
C ALA A 65 -50.22 -30.78 -5.56
N ARG A 66 -49.51 -29.65 -5.55
CA ARG A 66 -48.15 -29.54 -6.12
C ARG A 66 -47.11 -30.20 -5.20
N VAL A 67 -46.60 -31.36 -5.62
CA VAL A 67 -45.63 -32.19 -4.87
C VAL A 67 -44.35 -31.41 -4.48
N ASN A 68 -43.82 -30.60 -5.41
CA ASN A 68 -42.57 -29.84 -5.22
C ASN A 68 -42.80 -28.36 -4.87
N ALA A 69 -43.94 -28.03 -4.24
CA ALA A 69 -44.18 -26.67 -3.75
C ALA A 69 -43.10 -26.27 -2.73
N LYS A 70 -42.67 -25.01 -2.74
CA LYS A 70 -41.66 -24.47 -1.82
C LYS A 70 -42.27 -23.44 -0.88
N ASP A 71 -42.02 -23.58 0.42
CA ASP A 71 -42.36 -22.56 1.40
C ASP A 71 -41.41 -21.34 1.33
N SER A 72 -41.61 -20.35 2.19
CA SER A 72 -40.77 -19.14 2.32
C SER A 72 -39.32 -19.44 2.69
N LYS A 73 -39.01 -20.64 3.21
CA LYS A 73 -37.66 -21.14 3.49
C LYS A 73 -37.13 -22.07 2.41
N TRP A 74 -37.87 -22.20 1.31
CA TRP A 74 -37.60 -23.11 0.18
C TRP A 74 -37.66 -24.59 0.54
N LEU A 75 -38.26 -24.94 1.68
CA LEU A 75 -38.49 -26.32 2.04
C LEU A 75 -39.62 -26.87 1.18
N THR A 76 -39.47 -28.11 0.74
CA THR A 76 -40.53 -28.87 0.05
C THR A 76 -41.28 -29.76 1.04
N PRO A 77 -42.48 -30.28 0.69
CA PRO A 77 -43.13 -31.31 1.49
C PRO A 77 -42.21 -32.49 1.81
N LEU A 78 -41.34 -32.89 0.87
CA LEU A 78 -40.35 -33.95 1.11
C LEU A 78 -39.36 -33.59 2.25
N HIS A 79 -38.89 -32.35 2.33
CA HIS A 79 -38.04 -31.92 3.46
C HIS A 79 -38.77 -32.06 4.81
N ARG A 80 -40.08 -31.76 4.85
CA ARG A 80 -40.91 -31.86 6.07
C ARG A 80 -41.19 -33.31 6.46
N ALA A 81 -41.50 -34.17 5.48
CA ALA A 81 -41.70 -35.62 5.71
C ALA A 81 -40.44 -36.31 6.21
N VAL A 82 -39.26 -35.89 5.72
CA VAL A 82 -37.99 -36.39 6.22
C VAL A 82 -37.69 -35.86 7.63
N ALA A 83 -37.97 -34.58 7.91
CA ALA A 83 -37.81 -34.01 9.24
C ALA A 83 -38.70 -34.70 10.30
N SER A 84 -39.89 -35.16 9.92
CA SER A 84 -40.79 -35.94 10.78
C SER A 84 -40.42 -37.43 10.89
N CYS A 85 -39.38 -37.88 10.17
CA CYS A 85 -38.94 -39.27 10.13
C CYS A 85 -40.00 -40.27 9.65
N SER A 86 -41.00 -39.83 8.87
CA SER A 86 -42.05 -40.70 8.33
C SER A 86 -41.62 -41.33 7.01
N GLU A 87 -41.30 -42.62 7.05
CA GLU A 87 -40.92 -43.42 5.89
C GLU A 87 -42.07 -43.52 4.86
N ASP A 88 -43.29 -43.80 5.32
CA ASP A 88 -44.46 -43.97 4.46
C ASP A 88 -44.78 -42.67 3.69
N ALA A 89 -44.71 -41.52 4.37
CA ALA A 89 -44.90 -40.22 3.74
C ALA A 89 -43.83 -39.92 2.67
N VAL A 90 -42.57 -40.26 2.97
CA VAL A 90 -41.47 -40.13 2.01
C VAL A 90 -41.70 -41.03 0.80
N GLN A 91 -42.11 -42.29 1.01
CA GLN A 91 -42.34 -43.25 -0.07
C GLN A 91 -43.48 -42.81 -1.00
N VAL A 92 -44.58 -42.29 -0.45
CA VAL A 92 -45.69 -41.73 -1.24
C VAL A 92 -45.23 -40.51 -2.04
N LEU A 93 -44.48 -39.59 -1.42
CA LEU A 93 -43.95 -38.42 -2.13
C LEU A 93 -42.99 -38.82 -3.26
N LEU A 94 -42.11 -39.80 -3.04
CA LEU A 94 -41.20 -40.32 -4.06
C LEU A 94 -41.93 -41.03 -5.21
N LYS A 95 -42.96 -41.83 -4.90
CA LYS A 95 -43.85 -42.46 -5.89
C LYS A 95 -44.48 -41.43 -6.84
N HIS A 96 -44.78 -40.23 -6.34
CA HIS A 96 -45.32 -39.12 -7.12
C HIS A 96 -44.26 -38.11 -7.60
N SER A 97 -43.02 -38.55 -7.82
CA SER A 97 -41.94 -37.76 -8.42
C SER A 97 -41.54 -36.51 -7.63
N ALA A 98 -41.51 -36.60 -6.29
CA ALA A 98 -40.89 -35.57 -5.46
C ALA A 98 -39.38 -35.44 -5.77
N ASP A 99 -38.91 -34.20 -5.86
CA ASP A 99 -37.51 -33.89 -6.16
C ASP A 99 -36.62 -34.12 -4.93
N VAL A 100 -35.83 -35.20 -4.97
CA VAL A 100 -34.86 -35.57 -3.93
C VAL A 100 -33.65 -34.65 -3.88
N ASN A 101 -33.38 -33.87 -4.93
CA ASN A 101 -32.26 -32.93 -5.01
C ASN A 101 -32.69 -31.49 -4.71
N ALA A 102 -33.95 -31.27 -4.33
CA ALA A 102 -34.46 -29.96 -3.98
C ALA A 102 -33.62 -29.34 -2.86
N ARG A 103 -33.25 -28.07 -3.02
CA ARG A 103 -32.47 -27.31 -2.04
C ARG A 103 -33.32 -26.26 -1.34
N ASP A 104 -33.16 -26.17 -0.03
CA ASP A 104 -33.69 -25.10 0.80
C ASP A 104 -32.81 -23.82 0.74
N LYS A 105 -33.11 -22.80 1.54
CA LYS A 105 -32.32 -21.55 1.61
C LYS A 105 -30.87 -21.75 2.09
N ASN A 106 -30.60 -22.80 2.85
CA ASN A 106 -29.27 -23.16 3.33
C ASN A 106 -28.56 -24.15 2.40
N TRP A 107 -29.15 -24.42 1.23
CA TRP A 107 -28.69 -25.42 0.25
C TRP A 107 -28.69 -26.85 0.80
N GLN A 108 -29.45 -27.10 1.87
CA GLN A 108 -29.65 -28.43 2.40
C GLN A 108 -30.63 -29.18 1.48
N THR A 109 -30.29 -30.44 1.23
CA THR A 109 -31.16 -31.41 0.55
C THR A 109 -31.95 -32.21 1.60
N PRO A 110 -33.01 -32.95 1.21
CA PRO A 110 -33.70 -33.86 2.11
C PRO A 110 -32.74 -34.84 2.81
N LEU A 111 -31.66 -35.30 2.16
CA LEU A 111 -30.65 -36.16 2.79
C LEU A 111 -29.92 -35.47 3.96
N HIS A 112 -29.61 -34.17 3.87
CA HIS A 112 -29.00 -33.44 4.98
C HIS A 112 -29.92 -33.39 6.19
N ILE A 113 -31.22 -33.18 5.96
CA ILE A 113 -32.24 -33.20 7.02
C ILE A 113 -32.39 -34.61 7.60
N ALA A 114 -32.37 -35.65 6.76
CA ALA A 114 -32.42 -37.03 7.21
C ALA A 114 -31.24 -37.33 8.15
N ALA A 115 -30.04 -36.91 7.73
CA ALA A 115 -28.81 -37.09 8.45
C ALA A 115 -28.82 -36.39 9.81
N ALA A 116 -29.39 -35.18 9.91
CA ALA A 116 -29.51 -34.46 11.17
C ALA A 116 -30.52 -35.08 12.16
N ASN A 117 -31.61 -35.68 11.67
CA ASN A 117 -32.75 -36.17 12.47
C ASN A 117 -32.77 -37.69 12.73
N LYS A 118 -31.70 -38.44 12.44
CA LYS A 118 -31.66 -39.91 12.55
C LYS A 118 -32.70 -40.64 11.67
N ALA A 119 -33.12 -40.04 10.56
CA ALA A 119 -34.13 -40.64 9.68
C ALA A 119 -33.51 -41.70 8.73
N VAL A 120 -32.95 -42.77 9.30
CA VAL A 120 -32.17 -43.79 8.56
C VAL A 120 -32.97 -44.43 7.43
N LYS A 121 -34.20 -44.85 7.72
CA LYS A 121 -35.08 -45.47 6.70
C LYS A 121 -35.46 -44.50 5.58
N CYS A 122 -35.74 -43.25 5.91
CA CYS A 122 -35.96 -42.22 4.89
C CYS A 122 -34.71 -42.02 4.03
N ALA A 123 -33.51 -42.03 4.61
CA ALA A 123 -32.27 -41.97 3.86
C ALA A 123 -32.05 -43.22 2.98
N GLU A 124 -32.44 -44.42 3.43
CA GLU A 124 -32.39 -45.64 2.62
C GLU A 124 -33.26 -45.55 1.37
N ALA A 125 -34.46 -44.94 1.48
CA ALA A 125 -35.34 -44.68 0.35
C ALA A 125 -34.81 -43.57 -0.59
N LEU A 126 -34.14 -42.55 -0.04
CA LEU A 126 -33.63 -41.41 -0.81
C LEU A 126 -32.33 -41.71 -1.56
N VAL A 127 -31.36 -42.36 -0.91
CA VAL A 127 -29.99 -42.53 -1.44
C VAL A 127 -29.93 -43.17 -2.83
N PRO A 128 -30.71 -44.22 -3.15
CA PRO A 128 -30.71 -44.83 -4.50
C PRO A 128 -31.18 -43.88 -5.61
N LEU A 129 -31.98 -42.86 -5.26
CA LEU A 129 -32.54 -41.88 -6.19
C LEU A 129 -31.68 -40.61 -6.31
N LEU A 130 -30.68 -40.45 -5.45
CA LEU A 130 -29.77 -39.31 -5.48
C LEU A 130 -28.73 -39.46 -6.59
N SER A 131 -28.45 -38.36 -7.29
CA SER A 131 -27.36 -38.32 -8.28
C SER A 131 -25.99 -38.29 -7.62
N ASN A 132 -25.89 -37.72 -6.42
CA ASN A 132 -24.66 -37.65 -5.64
C ASN A 132 -24.97 -37.57 -4.13
N VAL A 133 -24.38 -38.46 -3.33
CA VAL A 133 -24.53 -38.50 -1.86
C VAL A 133 -23.67 -37.40 -1.19
N ASN A 134 -22.61 -36.95 -1.86
CA ASN A 134 -21.61 -36.02 -1.33
C ASN A 134 -21.94 -34.54 -1.63
N VAL A 135 -23.22 -34.21 -1.88
CA VAL A 135 -23.63 -32.80 -2.04
C VAL A 135 -23.39 -32.05 -0.73
N SER A 136 -22.87 -30.83 -0.85
CA SER A 136 -22.60 -29.95 0.28
C SER A 136 -23.67 -28.86 0.44
N ASP A 137 -23.95 -28.48 1.69
CA ASP A 137 -24.77 -27.30 2.03
C ASP A 137 -24.03 -25.97 1.77
N ARG A 138 -24.65 -24.84 2.11
CA ARG A 138 -24.07 -23.50 1.92
C ARG A 138 -22.77 -23.28 2.72
N ALA A 139 -22.56 -24.02 3.80
CA ALA A 139 -21.35 -24.01 4.62
C ALA A 139 -20.30 -25.03 4.13
N GLY A 140 -20.56 -25.78 3.06
CA GLY A 140 -19.68 -26.83 2.56
C GLY A 140 -19.84 -28.17 3.27
N ARG A 141 -20.81 -28.31 4.20
CA ARG A 141 -21.01 -29.55 4.97
C ARG A 141 -21.82 -30.55 4.19
N THR A 142 -21.36 -31.79 4.14
CA THR A 142 -22.09 -32.94 3.56
C THR A 142 -23.05 -33.56 4.58
N ALA A 143 -23.94 -34.45 4.12
CA ALA A 143 -24.80 -35.22 5.02
C ALA A 143 -24.02 -35.98 6.12
N LEU A 144 -22.81 -36.46 5.82
CA LEU A 144 -21.93 -37.12 6.81
C LEU A 144 -21.54 -36.18 7.95
N HIS A 145 -21.28 -34.89 7.67
CA HIS A 145 -20.98 -33.90 8.71
C HIS A 145 -22.18 -33.69 9.65
N HIS A 146 -23.40 -33.60 9.12
CA HIS A 146 -24.62 -33.47 9.93
C HIS A 146 -24.87 -34.71 10.78
N ALA A 147 -24.67 -35.91 10.22
CA ALA A 147 -24.79 -37.17 10.98
C ALA A 147 -23.73 -37.28 12.09
N ALA A 148 -22.50 -36.85 11.81
CA ALA A 148 -21.39 -36.86 12.76
C ALA A 148 -21.58 -35.84 13.89
N PHE A 149 -22.09 -34.65 13.56
CA PHE A 149 -22.44 -33.60 14.53
C PHE A 149 -23.56 -34.05 15.47
N SER A 150 -24.59 -34.73 14.97
CA SER A 150 -25.72 -35.20 15.79
C SER A 150 -25.46 -36.55 16.50
N GLY A 151 -24.35 -37.23 16.21
CA GLY A 151 -24.00 -38.50 16.85
C GLY A 151 -24.75 -39.73 16.34
N HIS A 152 -25.34 -39.68 15.15
CA HIS A 152 -26.20 -40.75 14.63
C HIS A 152 -25.39 -41.88 13.99
N VAL A 153 -24.88 -42.81 14.81
CA VAL A 153 -23.98 -43.92 14.39
C VAL A 153 -24.54 -44.75 13.23
N GLU A 154 -25.81 -45.19 13.30
CA GLU A 154 -26.46 -45.98 12.24
C GLU A 154 -26.52 -45.22 10.91
N MET A 155 -26.79 -43.91 10.97
CA MET A 155 -26.82 -43.05 9.79
C MET A 155 -25.42 -42.86 9.20
N VAL A 156 -24.40 -42.68 10.04
CA VAL A 156 -22.99 -42.61 9.60
C VAL A 156 -22.60 -43.91 8.89
N SER A 157 -22.94 -45.07 9.46
CA SER A 157 -22.69 -46.38 8.85
C SER A 157 -23.38 -46.54 7.50
N LEU A 158 -24.66 -46.12 7.40
CA LEU A 158 -25.40 -46.14 6.14
C LEU A 158 -24.72 -45.27 5.08
N LEU A 159 -24.41 -44.01 5.41
CA LEU A 159 -23.79 -43.07 4.48
C LEU A 159 -22.42 -43.58 3.98
N LEU A 160 -21.57 -44.09 4.87
CA LEU A 160 -20.27 -44.66 4.50
C LEU A 160 -20.41 -45.89 3.58
N SER A 161 -21.35 -46.79 3.88
CA SER A 161 -21.62 -47.98 3.04
C SER A 161 -22.11 -47.63 1.63
N ARG A 162 -22.64 -46.41 1.44
CA ARG A 162 -23.19 -45.91 0.17
C ARG A 162 -22.26 -44.91 -0.52
N GLY A 163 -20.98 -44.90 -0.17
CA GLY A 163 -19.95 -44.12 -0.86
C GLY A 163 -19.87 -42.65 -0.43
N ALA A 164 -20.30 -42.31 0.78
CA ALA A 164 -20.01 -41.00 1.35
C ALA A 164 -18.49 -40.82 1.54
N ASN A 165 -17.96 -39.66 1.11
CA ASN A 165 -16.56 -39.33 1.29
C ASN A 165 -16.27 -39.02 2.76
N ILE A 166 -15.51 -39.90 3.40
CA ILE A 166 -15.16 -39.81 4.82
C ILE A 166 -14.29 -38.59 5.16
N ASN A 167 -13.44 -38.19 4.21
CA ASN A 167 -12.51 -37.07 4.34
C ASN A 167 -13.00 -35.82 3.61
N ALA A 168 -14.32 -35.70 3.39
CA ALA A 168 -14.92 -34.45 2.92
C ALA A 168 -14.65 -33.33 3.94
N PHE A 169 -14.46 -32.12 3.45
CA PHE A 169 -14.17 -30.94 4.25
C PHE A 169 -15.22 -29.84 4.01
N ASP A 170 -15.53 -29.08 5.06
CA ASP A 170 -16.40 -27.90 4.98
C ASP A 170 -15.61 -26.65 4.53
N LYS A 171 -16.24 -25.47 4.48
CA LYS A 171 -15.56 -24.22 4.12
C LYS A 171 -14.43 -23.77 5.07
N LYS A 172 -14.35 -24.36 6.26
CA LYS A 172 -13.27 -24.14 7.24
C LYS A 172 -12.27 -25.31 7.24
N ASP A 173 -12.30 -26.16 6.21
CA ASP A 173 -11.52 -27.40 6.10
C ASP A 173 -11.76 -28.41 7.24
N ARG A 174 -12.88 -28.29 7.96
CA ARG A 174 -13.25 -29.24 9.02
C ARG A 174 -13.87 -30.48 8.40
N ARG A 175 -13.40 -31.63 8.88
CA ARG A 175 -13.91 -32.96 8.51
C ARG A 175 -14.95 -33.47 9.51
N ALA A 176 -15.71 -34.49 9.14
CA ALA A 176 -16.73 -35.12 10.01
C ALA A 176 -16.19 -35.54 11.39
N ILE A 177 -14.93 -36.01 11.46
CA ILE A 177 -14.29 -36.38 12.73
C ILE A 177 -14.10 -35.19 13.68
N HIS A 178 -13.86 -33.97 13.17
CA HIS A 178 -13.74 -32.78 14.02
C HIS A 178 -15.05 -32.46 14.74
N TRP A 179 -16.18 -32.58 14.04
CA TRP A 179 -17.50 -32.35 14.61
C TRP A 179 -17.89 -33.43 15.61
N ALA A 180 -17.63 -34.70 15.29
CA ALA A 180 -17.87 -35.81 16.21
C ALA A 180 -16.99 -35.70 17.48
N ALA A 181 -15.73 -35.26 17.33
CA ALA A 181 -14.82 -35.04 18.44
C ALA A 181 -15.25 -33.87 19.32
N TYR A 182 -15.65 -32.75 18.72
CA TYR A 182 -16.19 -31.60 19.44
C TYR A 182 -17.45 -31.95 20.24
N MET A 183 -18.39 -32.69 19.65
CA MET A 183 -19.63 -33.11 20.33
C MET A 183 -19.47 -34.31 21.27
N GLY A 184 -18.29 -34.94 21.30
CA GLY A 184 -18.00 -36.07 22.20
C GLY A 184 -18.59 -37.41 21.77
N HIS A 185 -18.97 -37.58 20.50
CA HIS A 185 -19.58 -38.80 19.99
C HIS A 185 -18.55 -39.89 19.70
N ILE A 186 -18.04 -40.53 20.75
CA ILE A 186 -16.96 -41.53 20.69
C ILE A 186 -17.25 -42.69 19.71
N GLU A 187 -18.48 -43.21 19.69
CA GLU A 187 -18.83 -44.32 18.79
C GLU A 187 -18.81 -43.90 17.32
N VAL A 188 -19.16 -42.65 17.01
CA VAL A 188 -19.00 -42.08 15.67
C VAL A 188 -17.53 -41.89 15.35
N VAL A 189 -16.71 -41.39 16.28
CA VAL A 189 -15.26 -41.24 16.08
C VAL A 189 -14.63 -42.61 15.78
N LYS A 190 -14.90 -43.64 16.59
CA LYS A 190 -14.44 -45.03 16.35
C LYS A 190 -14.89 -45.54 14.98
N LEU A 191 -16.15 -45.32 14.61
CA LEU A 191 -16.68 -45.76 13.32
C LEU A 191 -15.98 -45.07 12.15
N LEU A 192 -15.74 -43.76 12.26
CA LEU A 192 -15.01 -43.00 11.24
C LEU A 192 -13.56 -43.48 11.11
N VAL A 193 -12.86 -43.69 12.22
CA VAL A 193 -11.47 -44.17 12.23
C VAL A 193 -11.37 -45.58 11.61
N THR A 194 -12.26 -46.49 11.96
CA THR A 194 -12.26 -47.85 11.39
C THR A 194 -12.51 -47.88 9.87
N HIS A 195 -13.20 -46.88 9.32
CA HIS A 195 -13.43 -46.72 7.88
C HIS A 195 -12.37 -45.84 7.19
N GLY A 196 -11.25 -45.54 7.86
CA GLY A 196 -10.11 -44.84 7.28
C GLY A 196 -10.16 -43.31 7.35
N ALA A 197 -10.87 -42.74 8.32
CA ALA A 197 -10.80 -41.30 8.59
C ALA A 197 -9.40 -40.91 9.08
N GLU A 198 -8.85 -39.83 8.53
CA GLU A 198 -7.57 -39.28 9.00
C GLU A 198 -7.74 -38.64 10.38
N VAL A 199 -7.00 -39.12 11.37
CA VAL A 199 -7.09 -38.66 12.77
C VAL A 199 -6.25 -37.40 13.02
N MET A 200 -5.16 -37.24 12.26
CA MET A 200 -4.26 -36.08 12.32
C MET A 200 -4.61 -34.97 11.33
N CYS A 201 -5.83 -34.98 10.78
CA CYS A 201 -6.25 -33.93 9.87
C CYS A 201 -6.28 -32.57 10.56
N LYS A 202 -5.97 -31.52 9.79
CA LYS A 202 -5.93 -30.14 10.24
C LYS A 202 -7.02 -29.36 9.51
N ASP A 203 -7.77 -28.55 10.24
CA ASP A 203 -8.68 -27.57 9.65
C ASP A 203 -7.92 -26.33 9.13
N LYS A 204 -8.63 -25.30 8.65
CA LYS A 204 -8.04 -24.09 8.09
C LYS A 204 -7.16 -23.32 9.09
N LYS A 205 -7.48 -23.39 10.39
CA LYS A 205 -6.69 -22.80 11.49
C LYS A 205 -5.69 -23.81 12.09
N SER A 206 -5.48 -24.95 11.43
CA SER A 206 -4.65 -26.07 11.87
C SER A 206 -5.08 -26.71 13.19
N TYR A 207 -6.36 -26.62 13.56
CA TYR A 207 -6.92 -27.40 14.66
C TYR A 207 -7.02 -28.88 14.26
N THR A 208 -6.65 -29.76 15.18
CA THR A 208 -6.83 -31.21 15.04
C THR A 208 -8.12 -31.66 15.76
N PRO A 209 -8.63 -32.88 15.50
CA PRO A 209 -9.75 -33.43 16.27
C PRO A 209 -9.50 -33.47 17.77
N LEU A 210 -8.23 -33.63 18.19
CA LEU A 210 -7.84 -33.56 19.60
C LEU A 210 -8.05 -32.16 20.18
N HIS A 211 -7.71 -31.09 19.45
CA HIS A 211 -8.00 -29.73 19.88
C HIS A 211 -9.50 -29.47 20.01
N ALA A 212 -10.30 -29.99 19.07
CA ALA A 212 -11.76 -29.86 19.10
C ALA A 212 -12.36 -30.54 20.33
N ALA A 213 -11.92 -31.77 20.65
CA ALA A 213 -12.33 -32.47 21.87
C ALA A 213 -11.84 -31.79 23.16
N ALA A 214 -10.64 -31.21 23.14
CA ALA A 214 -10.08 -30.46 24.27
C ALA A 214 -10.84 -29.15 24.54
N SER A 215 -11.33 -28.49 23.49
CA SER A 215 -12.15 -27.26 23.61
C SER A 215 -13.47 -27.52 24.34
N SER A 216 -14.12 -28.65 24.05
CA SER A 216 -15.45 -28.98 24.58
C SER A 216 -15.44 -29.88 25.83
N GLY A 217 -14.26 -30.34 26.27
CA GLY A 217 -14.13 -31.13 27.50
C GLY A 217 -14.37 -32.64 27.32
N MET A 218 -14.23 -33.17 26.10
CA MET A 218 -14.66 -34.54 25.77
C MET A 218 -13.58 -35.60 26.08
N ILE A 219 -13.43 -35.93 27.35
CA ILE A 219 -12.38 -36.83 27.88
C ILE A 219 -12.36 -38.20 27.19
N SER A 220 -13.52 -38.83 26.97
CA SER A 220 -13.59 -40.16 26.37
C SER A 220 -13.03 -40.18 24.94
N VAL A 221 -13.23 -39.10 24.18
CA VAL A 221 -12.66 -38.94 22.85
C VAL A 221 -11.16 -38.70 22.94
N ILE A 222 -10.71 -37.85 23.88
CA ILE A 222 -9.29 -37.57 24.09
C ILE A 222 -8.53 -38.85 24.40
N LYS A 223 -8.99 -39.67 25.35
CA LYS A 223 -8.39 -40.98 25.67
C LYS A 223 -8.24 -41.86 24.45
N TYR A 224 -9.33 -42.01 23.70
CA TYR A 224 -9.33 -42.83 22.50
C TYR A 224 -8.38 -42.30 21.41
N LEU A 225 -8.31 -40.97 21.21
CA LEU A 225 -7.40 -40.36 20.25
C LEU A 225 -5.93 -40.53 20.68
N LEU A 226 -5.61 -40.37 21.96
CA LEU A 226 -4.27 -40.58 22.50
C LEU A 226 -3.84 -42.06 22.40
N ASP A 227 -4.76 -43.00 22.66
CA ASP A 227 -4.51 -44.45 22.48
C ASP A 227 -4.16 -44.82 21.03
N LEU A 228 -4.61 -44.03 20.04
CA LEU A 228 -4.25 -44.18 18.62
C LEU A 228 -2.87 -43.61 18.27
N GLY A 229 -2.14 -43.04 19.24
CA GLY A 229 -0.82 -42.45 19.03
C GLY A 229 -0.85 -41.05 18.42
N VAL A 230 -1.94 -40.31 18.58
CA VAL A 230 -2.03 -38.88 18.21
C VAL A 230 -1.03 -38.09 19.05
N ASP A 231 -0.23 -37.24 18.39
CA ASP A 231 0.67 -36.34 19.11
C ASP A 231 -0.13 -35.28 19.88
N MET A 232 0.03 -35.33 21.21
CA MET A 232 -0.64 -34.47 22.18
C MET A 232 -0.09 -33.04 22.23
N ASN A 233 1.12 -32.80 21.69
CA ASN A 233 1.79 -31.50 21.70
C ASN A 233 1.75 -30.82 20.32
N GLU A 234 1.04 -31.38 19.34
CA GLU A 234 0.82 -30.74 18.05
C GLU A 234 0.21 -29.36 18.22
N SER A 235 0.80 -28.38 17.57
CA SER A 235 0.36 -26.99 17.63
C SER A 235 -0.54 -26.63 16.46
N ASN A 236 -1.55 -25.80 16.72
CA ASN A 236 -2.35 -25.16 15.67
C ASN A 236 -1.60 -23.97 15.03
N ALA A 237 -2.28 -23.19 14.17
CA ALA A 237 -1.66 -22.08 13.43
C ALA A 237 -1.12 -20.94 14.32
N TYR A 238 -1.55 -20.90 15.59
CA TYR A 238 -1.13 -19.90 16.58
C TYR A 238 -0.03 -20.44 17.53
N GLY A 239 0.42 -21.68 17.32
CA GLY A 239 1.32 -22.37 18.24
C GLY A 239 0.61 -22.93 19.49
N ASN A 240 -0.72 -22.88 19.56
CA ASN A 240 -1.45 -23.40 20.73
C ASN A 240 -1.55 -24.91 20.64
N THR A 241 -1.25 -25.59 21.75
CA THR A 241 -1.48 -27.04 21.92
C THR A 241 -2.90 -27.31 22.45
N PRO A 242 -3.39 -28.57 22.42
CA PRO A 242 -4.68 -28.92 23.03
C PRO A 242 -4.79 -28.51 24.50
N LEU A 243 -3.67 -28.52 25.25
CA LEU A 243 -3.61 -28.06 26.64
C LEU A 243 -3.94 -26.56 26.76
N HIS A 244 -3.42 -25.71 25.87
CA HIS A 244 -3.75 -24.28 25.86
C HIS A 244 -5.26 -24.05 25.67
N VAL A 245 -5.85 -24.76 24.71
CA VAL A 245 -7.28 -24.65 24.38
C VAL A 245 -8.17 -25.14 25.53
N ALA A 246 -7.78 -26.23 26.19
CA ALA A 246 -8.49 -26.74 27.37
C ALA A 246 -8.43 -25.75 28.55
N CYS A 247 -7.26 -25.15 28.82
CA CYS A 247 -7.08 -24.17 29.88
C CYS A 247 -7.90 -22.89 29.66
N TYR A 248 -8.00 -22.41 28.41
CA TYR A 248 -8.80 -21.25 28.07
C TYR A 248 -10.29 -21.47 28.30
N ASN A 249 -10.81 -22.63 27.86
CA ASN A 249 -12.22 -22.99 28.03
C ASN A 249 -12.56 -23.49 29.45
N GLY A 250 -11.56 -23.63 30.32
CA GLY A 250 -11.75 -24.05 31.71
C GLY A 250 -12.06 -25.55 31.89
N GLN A 251 -11.55 -26.41 31.00
CA GLN A 251 -11.78 -27.85 31.02
C GLN A 251 -10.78 -28.58 31.94
N ASP A 252 -10.98 -28.48 33.25
CA ASP A 252 -10.04 -28.96 34.28
C ASP A 252 -9.78 -30.47 34.20
N VAL A 253 -10.80 -31.28 33.95
CA VAL A 253 -10.63 -32.74 33.84
C VAL A 253 -9.80 -33.14 32.62
N VAL A 254 -9.96 -32.41 31.51
CA VAL A 254 -9.13 -32.61 30.31
C VAL A 254 -7.70 -32.16 30.56
N VAL A 255 -7.50 -31.02 31.23
CA VAL A 255 -6.18 -30.53 31.61
C VAL A 255 -5.46 -31.57 32.46
N ASN A 256 -6.13 -32.14 33.47
CA ASN A 256 -5.53 -33.18 34.31
C ASN A 256 -5.11 -34.41 33.50
N GLU A 257 -6.00 -34.91 32.63
CA GLU A 257 -5.69 -36.09 31.79
C GLU A 257 -4.53 -35.82 30.82
N LEU A 258 -4.49 -34.64 30.18
CA LEU A 258 -3.39 -34.26 29.29
C LEU A 258 -2.07 -34.18 30.04
N ILE A 259 -2.06 -33.65 31.27
CA ILE A 259 -0.87 -33.60 32.13
C ILE A 259 -0.43 -35.01 32.53
N ASP A 260 -1.36 -35.88 32.93
CA ASP A 260 -1.09 -37.28 33.30
C ASP A 260 -0.49 -38.08 32.12
N CYS A 261 -0.91 -37.77 30.89
CA CYS A 261 -0.34 -38.33 29.67
C CYS A 261 1.04 -37.73 29.28
N GLY A 262 1.55 -36.74 30.03
CA GLY A 262 2.85 -36.12 29.80
C GLY A 262 2.85 -34.83 28.96
N ALA A 263 1.75 -34.08 28.91
CA ALA A 263 1.71 -32.79 28.23
C ALA A 263 2.71 -31.80 28.87
N ASN A 264 3.41 -31.02 28.05
CA ASN A 264 4.31 -30.00 28.56
C ASN A 264 3.53 -28.78 29.09
N VAL A 265 3.43 -28.66 30.42
CA VAL A 265 2.75 -27.56 31.12
C VAL A 265 3.33 -26.17 30.86
N ASN A 266 4.61 -26.11 30.48
CA ASN A 266 5.35 -24.87 30.23
C ASN A 266 5.57 -24.61 28.72
N GLN A 267 4.90 -25.36 27.84
CA GLN A 267 4.99 -25.13 26.40
C GLN A 267 4.51 -23.71 26.08
N VAL A 268 5.30 -22.97 25.31
CA VAL A 268 4.91 -21.64 24.82
C VAL A 268 4.37 -21.74 23.40
N ASN A 269 3.38 -20.91 23.09
CA ASN A 269 2.85 -20.73 21.74
C ASN A 269 3.70 -19.73 20.92
N GLU A 270 3.26 -19.39 19.69
CA GLU A 270 3.97 -18.45 18.82
C GLU A 270 4.05 -17.02 19.39
N ARG A 271 3.20 -16.65 20.35
CA ARG A 271 3.25 -15.36 21.05
C ARG A 271 3.98 -15.44 22.39
N GLY A 272 4.55 -16.59 22.75
CA GLY A 272 5.23 -16.81 24.03
C GLY A 272 4.29 -17.07 25.21
N PHE A 273 2.98 -17.26 24.98
CA PHE A 273 2.03 -17.58 26.05
C PHE A 273 2.10 -19.06 26.39
N THR A 274 2.06 -19.37 27.68
CA THR A 274 1.92 -20.73 28.22
C THR A 274 0.45 -21.06 28.52
N PRO A 275 0.08 -22.34 28.74
CA PRO A 275 -1.26 -22.70 29.19
C PRO A 275 -1.71 -21.95 30.45
N LEU A 276 -0.76 -21.63 31.34
CA LEU A 276 -1.01 -20.85 32.54
C LEU A 276 -1.47 -19.41 32.24
N HIS A 277 -0.99 -18.78 31.18
CA HIS A 277 -1.48 -17.47 30.74
C HIS A 277 -2.95 -17.53 30.31
N PHE A 278 -3.33 -18.57 29.56
CA PHE A 278 -4.73 -18.78 29.15
C PHE A 278 -5.63 -19.07 30.36
N ALA A 279 -5.18 -19.90 31.31
CA ALA A 279 -5.91 -20.16 32.55
C ALA A 279 -6.07 -18.90 33.42
N ALA A 280 -5.05 -18.03 33.44
CA ALA A 280 -5.06 -16.75 34.15
C ALA A 280 -6.07 -15.74 33.56
N ALA A 281 -6.26 -15.75 32.23
CA ALA A 281 -7.22 -14.89 31.54
C ALA A 281 -8.67 -15.41 31.59
N SER A 282 -8.83 -16.74 31.47
CA SER A 282 -10.12 -17.42 31.38
C SER A 282 -11.13 -17.02 32.47
N THR A 283 -12.42 -17.03 32.13
CA THR A 283 -13.53 -16.86 33.08
C THR A 283 -13.67 -18.07 34.00
N HIS A 284 -13.58 -19.29 33.47
CA HIS A 284 -13.84 -20.55 34.18
C HIS A 284 -12.58 -21.35 34.55
N GLY A 285 -11.40 -21.00 34.04
CA GLY A 285 -10.15 -21.75 34.25
C GLY A 285 -9.47 -21.63 35.62
N ALA A 286 -10.20 -21.42 36.72
CA ALA A 286 -9.57 -21.28 38.06
C ALA A 286 -8.94 -22.60 38.52
N LEU A 287 -9.69 -23.71 38.40
CA LEU A 287 -9.18 -25.05 38.68
C LEU A 287 -8.05 -25.47 37.73
N CYS A 288 -8.16 -25.11 36.44
CA CYS A 288 -7.09 -25.34 35.47
C CYS A 288 -5.77 -24.67 35.90
N LEU A 289 -5.85 -23.44 36.42
CA LEU A 289 -4.70 -22.71 36.93
C LEU A 289 -4.08 -23.42 38.14
N GLU A 290 -4.89 -23.86 39.09
CA GLU A 290 -4.42 -24.62 40.25
C GLU A 290 -3.73 -25.93 39.83
N LEU A 291 -4.35 -26.70 38.92
CA LEU A 291 -3.79 -27.94 38.41
C LEU A 291 -2.44 -27.72 37.72
N LEU A 292 -2.31 -26.67 36.90
CA LEU A 292 -1.05 -26.35 36.23
C LEU A 292 0.05 -26.01 37.25
N VAL A 293 -0.24 -25.15 38.23
CA VAL A 293 0.73 -24.73 39.25
C VAL A 293 1.15 -25.92 40.13
N CYS A 294 0.21 -26.77 40.56
CA CYS A 294 0.51 -27.99 41.31
C CYS A 294 1.39 -28.99 40.54
N ASN A 295 1.34 -28.98 39.21
CA ASN A 295 2.15 -29.82 38.33
C ASN A 295 3.41 -29.11 37.80
N GLY A 296 3.87 -28.06 38.48
CA GLY A 296 5.16 -27.41 38.19
C GLY A 296 5.14 -26.41 37.03
N ALA A 297 3.99 -25.80 36.72
CA ALA A 297 3.95 -24.66 35.81
C ALA A 297 4.69 -23.45 36.39
N ASP A 298 5.58 -22.85 35.60
CA ASP A 298 6.34 -21.67 36.00
C ASP A 298 5.47 -20.41 35.85
N VAL A 299 5.23 -19.75 36.99
CA VAL A 299 4.38 -18.56 37.10
C VAL A 299 5.02 -17.27 36.58
N ASN A 300 6.33 -17.29 36.26
CA ASN A 300 7.10 -16.11 35.87
C ASN A 300 7.49 -16.10 34.38
N ILE A 301 7.08 -17.10 33.60
CA ILE A 301 7.32 -17.09 32.15
C ILE A 301 6.67 -15.85 31.54
N LYS A 302 7.45 -15.12 30.74
CA LYS A 302 6.99 -13.93 30.03
C LYS A 302 6.63 -14.28 28.60
N SER A 303 5.52 -13.72 28.12
CA SER A 303 5.18 -13.73 26.71
C SER A 303 6.21 -12.95 25.88
N LYS A 304 6.08 -13.03 24.56
CA LYS A 304 6.89 -12.20 23.67
C LYS A 304 6.74 -10.71 24.00
N ASP A 305 5.61 -10.26 24.55
CA ASP A 305 5.37 -8.87 24.97
C ASP A 305 5.77 -8.55 26.40
N GLY A 306 6.47 -9.47 27.07
CA GLY A 306 6.90 -9.30 28.45
C GLY A 306 5.79 -9.52 29.48
N LYS A 307 4.55 -9.82 29.04
CA LYS A 307 3.41 -10.07 29.94
C LYS A 307 3.58 -11.42 30.64
N THR A 308 3.46 -11.44 31.97
CA THR A 308 3.41 -12.68 32.79
C THR A 308 1.95 -13.12 33.00
N PRO A 309 1.68 -14.34 33.52
CA PRO A 309 0.32 -14.74 33.92
C PRO A 309 -0.34 -13.76 34.90
N LEU A 310 0.46 -13.12 35.78
CA LEU A 310 -0.05 -12.10 36.69
C LEU A 310 -0.56 -10.85 35.93
N HIS A 311 0.10 -10.44 34.85
CA HIS A 311 -0.41 -9.38 33.96
C HIS A 311 -1.75 -9.77 33.34
N MET A 312 -1.94 -11.03 32.94
CA MET A 312 -3.22 -11.50 32.40
C MET A 312 -4.36 -11.43 33.42
N THR A 313 -4.07 -11.76 34.69
CA THR A 313 -5.07 -11.55 35.75
C THR A 313 -5.40 -10.08 35.97
N ALA A 314 -4.44 -9.18 35.72
CA ALA A 314 -4.63 -7.74 35.82
C ALA A 314 -5.39 -7.14 34.64
N ILE A 315 -5.29 -7.69 33.45
CA ILE A 315 -6.12 -7.28 32.31
C ILE A 315 -7.58 -7.66 32.58
N HIS A 316 -7.83 -8.92 32.94
CA HIS A 316 -9.19 -9.47 33.07
C HIS A 316 -9.81 -9.39 34.48
N GLY A 317 -9.13 -8.77 35.44
CA GLY A 317 -9.63 -8.60 36.82
C GLY A 317 -9.79 -9.89 37.62
N ARG A 318 -8.95 -10.91 37.36
CA ARG A 318 -9.08 -12.24 37.99
C ARG A 318 -8.42 -12.29 39.37
N PHE A 319 -9.04 -11.63 40.35
CA PHE A 319 -8.56 -11.53 41.73
C PHE A 319 -8.14 -12.88 42.34
N SER A 320 -9.01 -13.89 42.38
CA SER A 320 -8.67 -15.17 43.06
C SER A 320 -7.48 -15.87 42.41
N ARG A 321 -7.37 -15.80 41.07
CA ARG A 321 -6.25 -16.37 40.32
C ARG A 321 -4.95 -15.63 40.61
N SER A 322 -5.01 -14.31 40.73
CA SER A 322 -3.83 -13.50 41.09
C SER A 322 -3.28 -13.89 42.47
N GLN A 323 -4.15 -14.19 43.44
CA GLN A 323 -3.73 -14.62 44.77
C GLN A 323 -2.98 -15.95 44.72
N ILE A 324 -3.50 -16.92 43.94
CA ILE A 324 -2.85 -18.22 43.76
C ILE A 324 -1.48 -18.06 43.09
N ILE A 325 -1.40 -17.24 42.04
CA ILE A 325 -0.15 -16.95 41.32
C ILE A 325 0.87 -16.28 42.27
N ILE A 326 0.47 -15.27 43.04
CA ILE A 326 1.34 -14.57 44.01
C ILE A 326 1.81 -15.52 45.12
N GLN A 327 0.92 -16.36 45.66
CA GLN A 327 1.26 -17.32 46.72
C GLN A 327 2.27 -18.38 46.25
N ASN A 328 2.31 -18.67 44.94
CA ASN A 328 3.25 -19.61 44.33
C ASN A 328 4.51 -18.93 43.77
N GLY A 329 4.86 -17.74 44.27
CA GLY A 329 6.16 -17.10 44.02
C GLY A 329 6.22 -16.24 42.77
N ALA A 330 5.09 -15.69 42.32
CA ALA A 330 5.10 -14.75 41.19
C ALA A 330 5.77 -13.41 41.54
N GLU A 331 6.57 -12.91 40.61
CA GLU A 331 7.19 -11.61 40.69
C GLU A 331 6.15 -10.50 40.46
N ILE A 332 5.84 -9.77 41.53
CA ILE A 332 4.76 -8.78 41.55
C ILE A 332 5.09 -7.55 40.69
N ASP A 333 6.33 -7.06 40.74
CA ASP A 333 6.78 -5.87 40.01
C ASP A 333 7.47 -6.20 38.68
N CYS A 334 7.11 -7.33 38.07
CA CYS A 334 7.55 -7.67 36.72
C CYS A 334 7.08 -6.61 35.73
N GLU A 335 7.96 -6.13 34.86
CA GLU A 335 7.63 -5.18 33.80
C GLU A 335 7.36 -5.91 32.47
N ASP A 336 6.35 -5.45 31.75
CA ASP A 336 6.09 -5.78 30.34
C ASP A 336 7.04 -4.99 29.40
N LYS A 337 6.93 -5.19 28.08
CA LYS A 337 7.74 -4.44 27.09
C LYS A 337 7.59 -2.91 27.18
N ASN A 338 6.44 -2.44 27.65
CA ASN A 338 6.11 -1.02 27.76
C ASN A 338 6.52 -0.45 29.13
N GLY A 339 7.16 -1.25 29.98
CA GLY A 339 7.54 -0.90 31.35
C GLY A 339 6.40 -1.00 32.36
N ASN A 340 5.20 -1.42 31.96
CA ASN A 340 4.06 -1.52 32.88
C ASN A 340 4.19 -2.74 33.78
N THR A 341 3.89 -2.57 35.06
CA THR A 341 3.71 -3.66 36.01
C THR A 341 2.25 -4.13 36.04
N PRO A 342 1.92 -5.30 36.64
CA PRO A 342 0.53 -5.73 36.84
C PRO A 342 -0.32 -4.68 37.56
N LEU A 343 0.28 -3.87 38.44
CA LEU A 343 -0.41 -2.77 39.13
C LEU A 343 -0.82 -1.64 38.17
N HIS A 344 0.03 -1.29 37.19
CA HIS A 344 -0.30 -0.32 36.15
C HIS A 344 -1.50 -0.77 35.32
N ILE A 345 -1.50 -2.05 34.92
CA ILE A 345 -2.59 -2.65 34.17
C ILE A 345 -3.87 -2.67 35.01
N ALA A 346 -3.81 -3.13 36.26
CA ALA A 346 -4.96 -3.17 37.16
C ALA A 346 -5.57 -1.76 37.36
N ALA A 347 -4.72 -0.73 37.47
CA ALA A 347 -5.14 0.66 37.57
C ALA A 347 -5.77 1.19 36.28
N ARG A 348 -5.23 0.82 35.11
CA ARG A 348 -5.80 1.18 33.80
C ARG A 348 -7.19 0.58 33.58
N TYR A 349 -7.44 -0.64 34.04
CA TYR A 349 -8.70 -1.36 33.83
C TYR A 349 -9.67 -1.28 35.02
N GLY A 350 -9.28 -0.65 36.13
CA GLY A 350 -10.19 -0.35 37.23
C GLY A 350 -10.43 -1.50 38.21
N HIS A 351 -9.50 -2.45 38.32
CA HIS A 351 -9.66 -3.63 39.17
C HIS A 351 -9.27 -3.35 40.62
N GLU A 352 -10.15 -2.67 41.37
CA GLU A 352 -9.89 -2.23 42.76
C GLU A 352 -9.43 -3.36 43.70
N LEU A 353 -10.13 -4.50 43.70
CA LEU A 353 -9.81 -5.63 44.56
C LEU A 353 -8.42 -6.21 44.27
N LEU A 354 -8.03 -6.21 42.99
CA LEU A 354 -6.72 -6.67 42.56
C LEU A 354 -5.63 -5.68 42.98
N ILE A 355 -5.85 -4.38 42.79
CA ILE A 355 -4.95 -3.32 43.27
C ILE A 355 -4.69 -3.48 44.76
N ASN A 356 -5.75 -3.69 45.57
CA ASN A 356 -5.60 -3.89 47.01
C ASN A 356 -4.75 -5.13 47.33
N THR A 357 -4.92 -6.21 46.56
CA THR A 357 -4.11 -7.45 46.73
C THR A 357 -2.65 -7.21 46.40
N LEU A 358 -2.38 -6.54 45.28
CA LEU A 358 -1.02 -6.22 44.83
C LEU A 358 -0.33 -5.31 45.86
N ILE A 359 -0.99 -4.26 46.34
CA ILE A 359 -0.46 -3.35 47.38
C ILE A 359 -0.22 -4.12 48.69
N THR A 360 -1.16 -4.95 49.14
CA THR A 360 -1.00 -5.78 50.36
C THR A 360 0.17 -6.76 50.21
N SER A 361 0.41 -7.23 48.98
CA SER A 361 1.53 -8.12 48.64
C SER A 361 2.84 -7.35 48.40
N ARG A 362 2.90 -6.05 48.74
CA ARG A 362 4.07 -5.15 48.62
C ARG A 362 4.46 -4.76 47.18
N ALA A 363 3.49 -4.64 46.27
CA ALA A 363 3.72 -4.02 44.97
C ALA A 363 4.22 -2.58 45.12
N ASP A 364 5.21 -2.19 44.31
CA ASP A 364 5.76 -0.84 44.32
C ASP A 364 4.87 0.13 43.52
N THR A 365 4.20 1.04 44.24
CA THR A 365 3.33 2.06 43.65
C THR A 365 4.11 3.20 42.98
N SER A 366 5.41 3.30 43.22
CA SER A 366 6.30 4.32 42.67
C SER A 366 7.03 3.89 41.39
N LYS A 367 6.76 2.68 40.89
CA LYS A 367 7.27 2.23 39.60
C LYS A 367 6.71 3.07 38.46
N ARG A 368 7.58 3.32 37.48
CA ARG A 368 7.28 4.08 36.27
C ARG A 368 6.98 3.12 35.13
N GLY A 369 5.78 3.22 34.58
CA GLY A 369 5.37 2.45 33.40
C GLY A 369 5.60 3.21 32.11
N ILE A 370 4.68 3.02 31.17
CA ILE A 370 4.72 3.69 29.86
C ILE A 370 4.82 5.21 30.01
N HIS A 371 5.76 5.85 29.31
CA HIS A 371 6.04 7.28 29.37
C HIS A 371 6.32 7.85 30.78
N GLY A 372 6.80 7.00 31.70
CA GLY A 372 7.04 7.40 33.08
C GLY A 372 5.76 7.57 33.89
N MET A 373 4.61 7.12 33.37
CA MET A 373 3.33 7.20 34.07
C MET A 373 3.29 6.21 35.22
N PHE A 374 2.81 6.69 36.36
CA PHE A 374 2.56 5.84 37.54
C PHE A 374 1.17 5.19 37.44
N PRO A 375 0.87 4.14 38.23
CA PRO A 375 -0.45 3.50 38.22
C PRO A 375 -1.58 4.50 38.49
N LEU A 376 -1.36 5.50 39.36
CA LEU A 376 -2.34 6.55 39.65
C LEU A 376 -2.67 7.41 38.41
N HIS A 377 -1.69 7.71 37.56
CA HIS A 377 -1.92 8.46 36.33
C HIS A 377 -2.84 7.69 35.37
N LEU A 378 -2.64 6.37 35.26
CA LEU A 378 -3.47 5.50 34.43
C LEU A 378 -4.89 5.36 34.99
N ALA A 379 -5.04 5.20 36.31
CA ALA A 379 -6.36 5.16 36.94
C ALA A 379 -7.14 6.47 36.74
N ALA A 380 -6.46 7.62 36.86
CA ALA A 380 -7.06 8.94 36.66
C ALA A 380 -7.43 9.18 35.19
N LEU A 381 -6.60 8.73 34.26
CA LEU A 381 -6.86 8.80 32.82
C LEU A 381 -8.05 7.93 32.40
N SER A 382 -8.17 6.72 32.96
CA SER A 382 -9.27 5.80 32.65
C SER A 382 -10.56 6.05 33.43
N GLY A 383 -10.52 6.86 34.49
CA GLY A 383 -11.72 7.31 35.22
C GLY A 383 -12.10 6.48 36.43
N PHE A 384 -11.19 5.65 36.96
CA PHE A 384 -11.45 4.79 38.11
C PHE A 384 -11.12 5.51 39.43
N SER A 385 -12.09 6.27 39.95
CA SER A 385 -11.91 7.10 41.16
C SER A 385 -11.65 6.27 42.43
N ASP A 386 -12.27 5.10 42.56
CA ASP A 386 -12.01 4.19 43.69
C ASP A 386 -10.59 3.62 43.66
N CYS A 387 -10.09 3.28 42.47
CA CYS A 387 -8.69 2.88 42.28
C CYS A 387 -7.73 4.03 42.63
N CYS A 388 -8.05 5.26 42.21
CA CYS A 388 -7.30 6.46 42.59
C CYS A 388 -7.25 6.62 44.12
N ARG A 389 -8.39 6.46 44.81
CA ARG A 389 -8.46 6.56 46.28
C ARG A 389 -7.56 5.54 46.98
N LYS A 390 -7.56 4.29 46.51
CA LYS A 390 -6.69 3.23 47.08
C LYS A 390 -5.22 3.54 46.85
N LEU A 391 -4.85 3.96 45.65
CA LEU A 391 -3.47 4.32 45.32
C LEU A 391 -2.99 5.55 46.12
N LEU A 392 -3.82 6.57 46.29
CA LEU A 392 -3.51 7.75 47.12
C LEU A 392 -3.31 7.39 48.60
N SER A 393 -4.08 6.42 49.10
CA SER A 393 -3.95 5.94 50.48
C SER A 393 -2.59 5.27 50.76
N SER A 394 -1.83 4.91 49.73
CA SER A 394 -0.49 4.31 49.85
C SER A 394 0.63 5.31 50.15
N GLY A 395 0.33 6.61 50.29
CA GLY A 395 1.31 7.66 50.61
C GLY A 395 1.99 8.27 49.39
N PHE A 396 1.37 8.16 48.21
CA PHE A 396 1.87 8.69 46.95
C PHE A 396 1.72 10.22 46.90
N ASP A 397 2.77 10.93 46.49
CA ASP A 397 2.71 12.38 46.28
C ASP A 397 1.92 12.71 44.99
N ILE A 398 0.87 13.50 45.14
CA ILE A 398 -0.17 13.73 44.14
C ILE A 398 0.37 14.55 42.95
N ASP A 399 1.30 15.46 43.21
CA ASP A 399 1.88 16.34 42.19
C ASP A 399 3.12 15.75 41.52
N THR A 400 3.38 14.46 41.73
CA THR A 400 4.45 13.76 41.01
C THR A 400 4.17 13.76 39.52
N HIS A 401 5.24 13.99 38.75
CA HIS A 401 5.14 14.15 37.32
C HIS A 401 5.66 12.92 36.56
N ASP A 402 5.05 12.64 35.42
CA ASP A 402 5.56 11.67 34.45
C ASP A 402 6.77 12.23 33.65
N ASP A 403 7.20 11.51 32.61
CA ASP A 403 8.35 11.94 31.80
C ASP A 403 8.09 13.21 30.98
N PHE A 404 6.84 13.64 30.83
CA PHE A 404 6.46 14.89 30.16
C PHE A 404 6.18 16.04 31.13
N GLY A 405 6.38 15.84 32.44
CA GLY A 405 6.07 16.85 33.44
C GLY A 405 4.57 16.91 33.80
N ARG A 406 3.76 15.95 33.36
CA ARG A 406 2.31 15.93 33.60
C ARG A 406 2.02 15.28 34.94
N THR A 407 1.09 15.86 35.69
CA THR A 407 0.56 15.31 36.96
C THR A 407 -0.67 14.43 36.71
N CYS A 408 -1.14 13.70 37.72
CA CYS A 408 -2.36 12.90 37.62
C CYS A 408 -3.61 13.77 37.34
N LEU A 409 -3.58 15.04 37.71
CA LEU A 409 -4.64 16.00 37.40
C LEU A 409 -4.71 16.31 35.89
N HIS A 410 -3.56 16.38 35.20
CA HIS A 410 -3.52 16.47 33.74
C HIS A 410 -4.13 15.24 33.09
N ALA A 411 -3.84 14.05 33.64
CA ALA A 411 -4.42 12.79 33.17
C ALA A 411 -5.95 12.73 33.34
N ALA A 412 -6.47 13.13 34.50
CA ALA A 412 -7.91 13.21 34.74
C ALA A 412 -8.61 14.23 33.83
N ALA A 413 -8.01 15.41 33.65
CA ALA A 413 -8.53 16.47 32.78
C ALA A 413 -8.56 16.04 31.29
N ALA A 414 -7.53 15.32 30.85
CA ALA A 414 -7.47 14.78 29.50
C ALA A 414 -8.45 13.63 29.27
N GLY A 415 -8.61 12.73 30.25
CA GLY A 415 -9.57 11.61 30.19
C GLY A 415 -11.03 12.04 30.34
N GLY A 416 -11.29 13.26 30.82
CA GLY A 416 -12.64 13.78 31.02
C GLY A 416 -13.34 13.26 32.27
N ASN A 417 -12.57 12.71 33.21
CA ASN A 417 -13.09 12.00 34.36
C ASN A 417 -13.33 12.95 35.55
N LEU A 418 -14.51 13.56 35.59
CA LEU A 418 -14.88 14.55 36.61
C LEU A 418 -14.71 14.02 38.05
N GLU A 419 -15.13 12.78 38.32
CA GLU A 419 -15.03 12.19 39.67
C GLU A 419 -13.58 12.02 40.13
N CYS A 420 -12.69 11.60 39.22
CA CYS A 420 -11.25 11.53 39.51
C CYS A 420 -10.67 12.92 39.71
N LEU A 421 -11.04 13.88 38.86
CA LEU A 421 -10.58 15.26 38.95
C LEU A 421 -11.00 15.93 40.28
N ASN A 422 -12.27 15.78 40.68
CA ASN A 422 -12.78 16.27 41.95
C ASN A 422 -12.10 15.60 43.16
N LEU A 423 -11.86 14.28 43.08
CA LEU A 423 -11.10 13.57 44.11
C LEU A 423 -9.67 14.12 44.24
N LEU A 424 -8.99 14.36 43.12
CA LEU A 424 -7.63 14.91 43.11
C LEU A 424 -7.59 16.35 43.63
N LEU A 425 -8.53 17.20 43.22
CA LEU A 425 -8.62 18.58 43.72
C LEU A 425 -8.95 18.62 45.22
N SER A 426 -9.89 17.79 45.70
CA SER A 426 -10.24 17.73 47.12
C SER A 426 -9.13 17.17 48.02
N THR A 427 -8.21 16.38 47.45
CA THR A 427 -7.02 15.87 48.14
C THR A 427 -5.83 16.83 48.10
N GLY A 428 -5.96 17.95 47.38
CA GLY A 428 -4.97 19.04 47.37
C GLY A 428 -4.06 19.10 46.14
N ALA A 429 -4.42 18.47 45.02
CA ALA A 429 -3.65 18.56 43.77
C ALA A 429 -3.55 20.01 43.25
N ASP A 430 -2.36 20.43 42.83
CA ASP A 430 -2.13 21.79 42.31
C ASP A 430 -2.50 21.88 40.82
N PHE A 431 -3.55 22.63 40.52
CA PHE A 431 -4.02 22.87 39.15
C PHE A 431 -3.19 23.90 38.37
N ASN A 432 -2.23 24.59 39.00
CA ASN A 432 -1.33 25.54 38.33
C ASN A 432 -0.02 24.90 37.86
N LYS A 433 0.20 23.60 38.15
CA LYS A 433 1.36 22.88 37.65
C LYS A 433 1.34 22.85 36.14
N LYS A 434 2.47 23.20 35.54
CA LYS A 434 2.69 23.17 34.11
C LYS A 434 3.55 21.96 33.74
N ASP A 435 3.20 21.33 32.63
CA ASP A 435 4.02 20.29 32.03
C ASP A 435 5.29 20.87 31.38
N LYS A 436 6.13 20.02 30.77
CA LYS A 436 7.35 20.45 30.08
C LYS A 436 7.11 21.40 28.90
N PHE A 437 5.88 21.51 28.41
CA PHE A 437 5.49 22.41 27.32
C PHE A 437 4.77 23.66 27.84
N GLY A 438 4.76 23.88 29.16
CA GLY A 438 4.11 25.04 29.77
C GLY A 438 2.59 24.94 29.90
N ARG A 439 1.99 23.76 29.63
CA ARG A 439 0.54 23.55 29.61
C ARG A 439 0.03 23.16 30.99
N THR A 440 -1.12 23.71 31.35
CA THR A 440 -1.86 23.38 32.58
C THR A 440 -2.91 22.29 32.31
N PRO A 441 -3.51 21.66 33.35
CA PRO A 441 -4.61 20.71 33.17
C PRO A 441 -5.80 21.29 32.38
N LEU A 442 -6.01 22.61 32.45
CA LEU A 442 -7.06 23.31 31.70
C LEU A 442 -6.84 23.23 30.18
N HIS A 443 -5.59 23.28 29.71
CA HIS A 443 -5.26 23.10 28.30
C HIS A 443 -5.66 21.71 27.80
N TYR A 444 -5.45 20.68 28.62
CA TYR A 444 -5.85 19.30 28.29
C TYR A 444 -7.37 19.12 28.28
N ALA A 445 -8.08 19.69 29.25
CA ALA A 445 -9.54 19.67 29.28
C ALA A 445 -10.14 20.38 28.05
N ALA A 446 -9.57 21.53 27.65
CA ALA A 446 -9.98 22.27 26.46
C ALA A 446 -9.68 21.51 25.16
N ALA A 447 -8.49 20.90 25.04
CA ALA A 447 -8.08 20.17 23.84
C ALA A 447 -8.92 18.91 23.57
N ASN A 448 -9.43 18.25 24.60
CA ASN A 448 -10.28 17.05 24.49
C ASN A 448 -11.78 17.35 24.65
N CYS A 449 -12.19 18.62 24.71
CA CYS A 449 -13.59 19.06 24.80
C CYS A 449 -14.34 18.55 26.06
N ASN A 450 -13.62 18.39 27.16
CA ASN A 450 -14.18 17.88 28.42
C ASN A 450 -14.79 19.01 29.24
N TYR A 451 -15.98 19.48 28.83
CA TYR A 451 -16.68 20.63 29.46
C TYR A 451 -16.79 20.52 30.98
N GLN A 452 -17.11 19.34 31.52
CA GLN A 452 -17.28 19.16 32.96
C GLN A 452 -15.97 19.35 33.74
N CYS A 453 -14.86 18.80 33.23
CA CYS A 453 -13.54 18.98 33.82
C CYS A 453 -13.07 20.44 33.69
N LEU A 454 -13.32 21.05 32.55
CA LEU A 454 -13.03 22.46 32.30
C LEU A 454 -13.79 23.37 33.27
N PHE A 455 -15.09 23.13 33.45
CA PHE A 455 -15.94 23.84 34.42
C PHE A 455 -15.40 23.71 35.85
N ALA A 456 -15.02 22.50 36.27
CA ALA A 456 -14.48 22.26 37.60
C ALA A 456 -13.12 22.96 37.83
N LEU A 457 -12.23 22.94 36.83
CA LEU A 457 -10.92 23.60 36.90
C LEU A 457 -11.03 25.12 36.95
N VAL A 458 -11.85 25.73 36.08
CA VAL A 458 -12.09 27.18 36.09
C VAL A 458 -12.80 27.60 37.38
N GLY A 459 -13.80 26.83 37.84
CA GLY A 459 -14.47 27.05 39.12
C GLY A 459 -13.55 26.92 40.33
N SER A 460 -12.45 26.17 40.22
CA SER A 460 -11.40 26.06 41.25
C SER A 460 -10.38 27.19 41.19
N GLY A 461 -10.46 28.09 40.20
CA GLY A 461 -9.59 29.25 40.05
C GLY A 461 -8.47 29.11 39.00
N ALA A 462 -8.53 28.12 38.10
CA ALA A 462 -7.55 28.00 37.02
C ALA A 462 -7.64 29.18 36.04
N SER A 463 -6.49 29.77 35.68
CA SER A 463 -6.40 30.88 34.75
C SER A 463 -6.74 30.45 33.32
N VAL A 464 -7.76 31.08 32.72
CA VAL A 464 -8.22 30.80 31.34
C VAL A 464 -7.31 31.36 30.25
N ASN A 465 -6.38 32.26 30.62
CA ASN A 465 -5.48 32.94 29.70
C ASN A 465 -4.00 32.52 29.89
N ASP A 466 -3.75 31.48 30.68
CA ASP A 466 -2.40 30.93 30.82
C ASP A 466 -1.86 30.46 29.47
N LEU A 467 -0.61 30.81 29.19
CA LEU A 467 0.04 30.47 27.94
C LEU A 467 0.98 29.28 28.13
N ASP A 468 0.98 28.41 27.12
CA ASP A 468 1.98 27.37 26.93
C ASP A 468 3.28 27.94 26.31
N GLU A 469 4.28 27.08 26.10
CA GLU A 469 5.55 27.48 25.48
C GLU A 469 5.40 27.98 24.03
N ARG A 470 4.32 27.63 23.32
CA ARG A 470 4.02 28.13 21.97
C ARG A 470 3.28 29.47 22.00
N GLY A 471 2.85 29.94 23.17
CA GLY A 471 2.00 31.12 23.31
C GLY A 471 0.52 30.81 23.08
N CYS A 472 0.11 29.54 23.08
CA CYS A 472 -1.27 29.13 22.94
C CYS A 472 -1.95 29.14 24.32
N SER A 473 -3.15 29.72 24.39
CA SER A 473 -4.05 29.64 25.55
C SER A 473 -5.01 28.45 25.46
N PRO A 474 -5.71 28.05 26.54
CA PRO A 474 -6.76 27.03 26.48
C PRO A 474 -7.83 27.31 25.41
N LEU A 475 -8.11 28.58 25.13
CA LEU A 475 -9.05 28.98 24.08
C LEU A 475 -8.58 28.56 22.68
N HIS A 476 -7.27 28.56 22.41
CA HIS A 476 -6.73 28.07 21.14
C HIS A 476 -7.00 26.57 20.95
N TYR A 477 -6.81 25.79 22.01
CA TYR A 477 -7.08 24.34 22.00
C TYR A 477 -8.58 24.03 21.92
N ALA A 478 -9.43 24.81 22.59
CA ALA A 478 -10.88 24.71 22.41
C ALA A 478 -11.28 25.03 20.97
N ALA A 479 -10.70 26.09 20.37
CA ALA A 479 -10.96 26.47 18.99
C ALA A 479 -10.52 25.42 17.95
N THR A 480 -9.62 24.48 18.28
CA THR A 480 -9.27 23.37 17.37
C THR A 480 -10.20 22.16 17.46
N SER A 481 -10.80 21.93 18.63
CA SER A 481 -11.42 20.64 18.95
C SER A 481 -12.93 20.74 19.20
N ASP A 482 -13.44 21.89 19.65
CA ASP A 482 -14.80 22.05 20.15
C ASP A 482 -15.80 22.30 19.01
N THR A 483 -16.32 21.23 18.42
CA THR A 483 -17.35 21.31 17.37
C THR A 483 -18.65 21.94 17.86
N ASP A 484 -19.00 21.72 19.14
CA ASP A 484 -20.25 22.17 19.76
C ASP A 484 -20.14 23.61 20.30
N GLY A 485 -18.92 24.13 20.45
CA GLY A 485 -18.63 25.44 20.99
C GLY A 485 -18.91 25.59 22.50
N LYS A 486 -19.20 24.51 23.24
CA LYS A 486 -19.58 24.59 24.66
C LYS A 486 -18.42 24.96 25.57
N CYS A 487 -17.26 24.34 25.36
CA CYS A 487 -16.04 24.65 26.10
C CYS A 487 -15.54 26.05 25.74
N LEU A 488 -15.56 26.37 24.44
CA LEU A 488 -15.15 27.68 23.93
C LEU A 488 -16.07 28.80 24.46
N GLU A 489 -17.39 28.64 24.39
CA GLU A 489 -18.35 29.61 24.93
C GLU A 489 -18.14 29.82 26.43
N TYR A 490 -17.92 28.75 27.18
CA TYR A 490 -17.68 28.86 28.61
C TYR A 490 -16.38 29.59 28.94
N LEU A 491 -15.30 29.32 28.19
CA LEU A 491 -14.04 30.05 28.34
C LEU A 491 -14.23 31.55 28.04
N LEU A 492 -14.91 31.89 26.94
CA LEU A 492 -15.19 33.28 26.56
C LEU A 492 -16.01 34.02 27.62
N ARG A 493 -17.05 33.37 28.17
CA ARG A 493 -17.87 33.92 29.28
C ARG A 493 -17.09 34.16 30.58
N ASN A 494 -15.90 33.57 30.73
CA ASN A 494 -15.01 33.73 31.88
C ASN A 494 -13.75 34.54 31.49
N ASP A 495 -13.89 35.53 30.61
CA ASP A 495 -12.84 36.49 30.22
C ASP A 495 -11.64 35.88 29.47
N ALA A 496 -11.83 34.80 28.72
CA ALA A 496 -10.80 34.29 27.81
C ALA A 496 -10.60 35.26 26.62
N ASN A 497 -9.35 35.64 26.35
CA ASN A 497 -9.03 36.63 25.31
C ASN A 497 -8.78 35.97 23.93
N PRO A 498 -9.67 36.17 22.93
CA PRO A 498 -9.49 35.61 21.58
C PRO A 498 -8.40 36.32 20.76
N GLY A 499 -7.91 37.49 21.21
CA GLY A 499 -6.84 38.26 20.57
C GLY A 499 -5.42 37.82 20.91
N ILE A 500 -5.25 36.88 21.86
CA ILE A 500 -3.94 36.29 22.16
C ILE A 500 -3.40 35.63 20.89
N ARG A 501 -2.12 35.90 20.58
CA ARG A 501 -1.42 35.32 19.43
C ARG A 501 -0.32 34.37 19.92
N ASP A 502 -0.20 33.23 19.25
CA ASP A 502 0.91 32.31 19.44
C ASP A 502 2.22 32.88 18.83
N LYS A 503 3.33 32.16 19.00
CA LYS A 503 4.64 32.52 18.45
C LYS A 503 4.67 32.65 16.92
N HIS A 504 3.69 32.11 16.21
CA HIS A 504 3.54 32.23 14.76
C HIS A 504 2.59 33.37 14.34
N GLY A 505 2.03 34.09 15.31
CA GLY A 505 1.09 35.19 15.09
C GLY A 505 -0.37 34.75 14.94
N TYR A 506 -0.68 33.47 15.15
CA TYR A 506 -2.04 32.92 15.03
C TYR A 506 -2.83 33.07 16.31
N ASN A 507 -4.07 33.49 16.18
CA ASN A 507 -5.05 33.58 17.28
C ASN A 507 -6.13 32.49 17.15
N ALA A 508 -7.09 32.46 18.08
CA ALA A 508 -8.17 31.47 18.10
C ALA A 508 -8.98 31.37 16.79
N VAL A 509 -9.15 32.48 16.05
CA VAL A 509 -9.85 32.51 14.76
C VAL A 509 -9.11 31.70 13.70
N HIS A 510 -7.77 31.77 13.68
CA HIS A 510 -6.96 30.99 12.74
C HIS A 510 -7.08 29.49 12.98
N TYR A 511 -7.08 29.08 14.25
CA TYR A 511 -7.27 27.69 14.64
C TYR A 511 -8.69 27.21 14.31
N ALA A 512 -9.74 27.97 14.66
CA ALA A 512 -11.12 27.61 14.29
C ALA A 512 -11.34 27.54 12.77
N ALA A 513 -10.72 28.43 12.00
CA ALA A 513 -10.79 28.42 10.54
C ALA A 513 -10.04 27.24 9.91
N ALA A 514 -8.89 26.85 10.47
CA ALA A 514 -8.11 25.71 9.99
C ALA A 514 -8.81 24.37 10.19
N TYR A 515 -9.63 24.24 11.24
CA TYR A 515 -10.39 23.03 11.55
C TYR A 515 -11.87 23.08 11.14
N GLY A 516 -12.35 24.24 10.64
CA GLY A 516 -13.69 24.38 10.08
C GLY A 516 -14.82 24.53 11.10
N HIS A 517 -14.53 24.95 12.33
CA HIS A 517 -15.53 25.06 13.40
C HIS A 517 -16.35 26.34 13.27
N ARG A 518 -17.41 26.30 12.44
CA ARG A 518 -18.31 27.43 12.18
C ARG A 518 -18.87 28.06 13.47
N LEU A 519 -19.40 27.24 14.38
CA LEU A 519 -19.99 27.73 15.63
C LEU A 519 -18.96 28.45 16.51
N CYS A 520 -17.72 27.94 16.57
CA CYS A 520 -16.64 28.61 17.30
C CYS A 520 -16.34 29.99 16.72
N LEU A 521 -16.31 30.13 15.39
CA LEU A 521 -16.13 31.43 14.74
C LEU A 521 -17.27 32.41 15.05
N GLU A 522 -18.52 31.93 15.00
CA GLU A 522 -19.69 32.75 15.37
C GLU A 522 -19.67 33.19 16.84
N LEU A 523 -19.25 32.31 17.75
CA LEU A 523 -19.12 32.62 19.17
C LEU A 523 -18.01 33.65 19.43
N ILE A 524 -16.84 33.49 18.80
CA ILE A 524 -15.76 34.48 18.89
C ILE A 524 -16.21 35.83 18.32
N ALA A 525 -16.92 35.83 17.19
CA ALA A 525 -17.42 37.04 16.53
C ALA A 525 -18.43 37.83 17.37
N ARG A 526 -19.16 37.17 18.29
CA ARG A 526 -20.10 37.83 19.21
C ARG A 526 -19.40 38.64 20.29
N GLU A 527 -18.27 38.15 20.78
CA GLU A 527 -17.50 38.81 21.85
C GLU A 527 -16.58 39.90 21.29
N THR A 528 -15.92 39.60 20.18
CA THR A 528 -14.96 40.50 19.54
C THR A 528 -15.14 40.46 18.02
N PRO A 529 -15.35 41.62 17.36
CA PRO A 529 -15.44 41.69 15.91
C PRO A 529 -14.24 41.03 15.21
N LEU A 530 -14.52 40.20 14.20
CA LEU A 530 -13.51 39.39 13.53
C LEU A 530 -12.51 40.25 12.73
N ASP A 531 -12.94 41.41 12.23
CA ASP A 531 -12.08 42.40 11.58
C ASP A 531 -10.93 42.84 12.49
N VAL A 532 -11.21 43.19 13.75
CA VAL A 532 -10.20 43.57 14.75
C VAL A 532 -9.23 42.43 15.06
N LEU A 533 -9.72 41.19 15.08
CA LEU A 533 -8.88 40.01 15.32
C LEU A 533 -8.05 39.60 14.09
N MET A 534 -8.49 39.98 12.90
CA MET A 534 -7.89 39.61 11.61
C MET A 534 -7.03 40.73 11.01
N GLU A 535 -7.16 41.96 11.50
CA GLU A 535 -6.23 43.06 11.20
C GLU A 535 -4.81 42.63 11.60
N THR A 536 -4.02 42.38 10.57
CA THR A 536 -2.55 42.23 10.66
C THR A 536 -1.85 43.59 10.64
N SER A 537 -2.63 44.67 10.49
CA SER A 537 -2.20 46.07 10.46
C SER A 537 -2.40 46.72 11.82
N GLY A 538 -1.58 46.35 12.80
CA GLY A 538 -1.62 46.96 14.12
C GLY A 538 -0.24 47.05 14.77
N THR A 539 0.51 48.08 14.41
CA THR A 539 1.46 48.79 15.31
C THR A 539 2.59 47.99 15.98
N ASP A 540 3.46 47.32 15.21
CA ASP A 540 4.82 46.97 15.68
C ASP A 540 5.85 47.08 14.54
N MET A 541 5.68 48.05 13.64
CA MET A 541 6.63 48.36 12.56
C MET A 541 7.95 48.99 13.04
N LEU A 542 8.36 48.72 14.28
CA LEU A 542 9.63 49.19 14.84
C LEU A 542 10.45 48.10 15.52
N ASN A 543 10.20 46.80 15.31
CA ASN A 543 11.20 45.78 15.64
C ASN A 543 11.17 44.58 14.69
N ASP A 544 12.37 44.29 14.18
CA ASP A 544 12.87 43.07 13.55
C ASP A 544 12.34 42.67 12.16
N ALA A 545 13.24 42.90 11.20
CA ALA A 545 13.21 42.42 9.83
C ALA A 545 13.39 40.89 9.79
N GLU A 546 12.33 40.11 10.04
CA GLU A 546 12.24 38.70 9.59
C GLU A 546 10.83 38.06 9.70
N THR A 547 9.81 38.77 10.21
CA THR A 547 8.45 38.24 10.36
C THR A 547 7.68 38.25 9.04
N ARG A 548 7.70 37.11 8.34
CA ARG A 548 6.82 36.80 7.19
C ARG A 548 5.36 37.12 7.55
N ALA A 549 4.66 37.87 6.69
CA ALA A 549 3.25 38.21 6.89
C ALA A 549 2.42 36.96 7.25
N PRO A 550 1.66 36.96 8.36
CA PRO A 550 0.95 35.78 8.84
C PRO A 550 -0.17 35.39 7.86
N ILE A 551 -0.33 34.08 7.65
CA ILE A 551 -1.37 33.52 6.78
C ILE A 551 -2.74 33.90 7.34
N SER A 552 -3.58 34.59 6.56
CA SER A 552 -4.93 34.97 7.00
C SER A 552 -5.83 33.73 7.22
N PRO A 553 -6.79 33.78 8.16
CA PRO A 553 -7.74 32.68 8.39
C PRO A 553 -8.50 32.23 7.13
N LEU A 554 -8.75 33.14 6.17
CA LEU A 554 -9.38 32.79 4.90
C LEU A 554 -8.53 31.79 4.10
N HIS A 555 -7.21 31.94 4.11
CA HIS A 555 -6.32 31.01 3.42
C HIS A 555 -6.36 29.62 4.04
N LEU A 556 -6.47 29.54 5.37
CA LEU A 556 -6.54 28.27 6.09
C LEU A 556 -7.87 27.56 5.80
N ALA A 557 -9.00 28.26 5.94
CA ALA A 557 -10.32 27.72 5.62
C ALA A 557 -10.42 27.28 4.15
N ALA A 558 -9.92 28.10 3.21
CA ALA A 558 -9.93 27.81 1.78
C ALA A 558 -8.98 26.65 1.41
N TYR A 559 -7.84 26.48 2.08
CA TYR A 559 -6.91 25.37 1.83
C TYR A 559 -7.45 24.03 2.33
N HIS A 560 -8.11 24.03 3.49
CA HIS A 560 -8.67 22.82 4.12
C HIS A 560 -10.09 22.47 3.63
N GLY A 561 -10.76 23.38 2.89
CA GLY A 561 -12.06 23.11 2.27
C GLY A 561 -13.25 23.37 3.18
N HIS A 562 -13.08 24.23 4.19
CA HIS A 562 -14.11 24.52 5.18
C HIS A 562 -15.03 25.66 4.73
N HIS A 563 -15.94 25.37 3.81
CA HIS A 563 -16.83 26.38 3.21
C HIS A 563 -17.73 27.09 4.25
N GLN A 564 -18.25 26.35 5.23
CA GLN A 564 -19.11 26.90 6.28
C GLN A 564 -18.39 27.90 7.20
N ALA A 565 -17.11 27.63 7.50
CA ALA A 565 -16.26 28.56 8.22
C ALA A 565 -15.95 29.79 7.35
N LEU A 566 -15.71 29.57 6.06
CA LEU A 566 -15.44 30.63 5.09
C LEU A 566 -16.63 31.59 4.92
N GLU A 567 -17.86 31.09 4.91
CA GLU A 567 -19.08 31.91 4.87
C GLU A 567 -19.14 32.91 6.04
N VAL A 568 -18.82 32.48 7.26
CA VAL A 568 -18.78 33.36 8.44
C VAL A 568 -17.66 34.39 8.34
N LEU A 569 -16.47 33.96 7.90
CA LEU A 569 -15.32 34.86 7.74
C LEU A 569 -15.60 35.94 6.70
N VAL A 570 -16.16 35.58 5.54
CA VAL A 570 -16.41 36.52 4.42
C VAL A 570 -17.49 37.55 4.73
N GLN A 571 -18.47 37.23 5.57
CA GLN A 571 -19.50 38.18 6.01
C GLN A 571 -18.94 39.38 6.81
N SER A 572 -17.71 39.30 7.30
CA SER A 572 -17.09 40.32 8.16
C SER A 572 -16.42 41.49 7.40
N LEU A 573 -16.86 41.82 6.17
CA LEU A 573 -16.39 42.95 5.35
C LEU A 573 -14.87 42.99 5.09
N LEU A 574 -14.30 41.84 4.69
CA LEU A 574 -12.86 41.67 4.49
C LEU A 574 -12.43 41.80 3.02
N ASP A 575 -11.16 42.14 2.80
CA ASP A 575 -10.51 41.94 1.50
C ASP A 575 -10.39 40.43 1.21
N LEU A 576 -11.01 39.99 0.10
CA LEU A 576 -11.02 38.59 -0.32
C LEU A 576 -9.77 38.20 -1.13
N ASP A 577 -9.05 39.19 -1.65
CA ASP A 577 -7.87 39.02 -2.50
C ASP A 577 -6.56 39.18 -1.70
N VAL A 578 -6.63 39.02 -0.38
CA VAL A 578 -5.44 39.00 0.51
C VAL A 578 -4.47 37.95 0.00
N ARG A 579 -3.19 38.32 -0.07
CA ARG A 579 -2.15 37.46 -0.60
C ARG A 579 -1.24 36.98 0.50
N ASN A 580 -0.94 35.68 0.50
CA ASN A 580 0.08 35.13 1.38
C ASN A 580 1.51 35.51 0.92
N SER A 581 2.53 35.02 1.63
CA SER A 581 3.96 35.27 1.32
C SER A 581 4.38 34.85 -0.10
N THR A 582 3.67 33.90 -0.72
CA THR A 582 3.90 33.46 -2.10
C THR A 582 3.06 34.22 -3.13
N GLY A 583 2.19 35.13 -2.70
CA GLY A 583 1.31 35.91 -3.54
C GLY A 583 -0.03 35.25 -3.87
N ARG A 584 -0.34 34.09 -3.26
CA ARG A 584 -1.55 33.33 -3.55
C ARG A 584 -2.73 33.85 -2.73
N THR A 585 -3.91 33.87 -3.33
CA THR A 585 -5.17 34.24 -2.68
C THR A 585 -5.86 33.01 -2.09
N PRO A 586 -6.85 33.18 -1.19
CA PRO A 586 -7.70 32.07 -0.74
C PRO A 586 -8.36 31.33 -1.91
N LEU A 587 -8.83 32.06 -2.92
CA LEU A 587 -9.44 31.48 -4.13
C LEU A 587 -8.45 30.59 -4.90
N ASP A 588 -7.20 31.02 -5.02
CA ASP A 588 -6.13 30.24 -5.66
C ASP A 588 -5.86 28.92 -4.90
N LEU A 589 -5.86 28.97 -3.56
CA LEU A 589 -5.66 27.78 -2.72
C LEU A 589 -6.85 26.82 -2.77
N ALA A 590 -8.08 27.33 -2.75
CA ALA A 590 -9.29 26.52 -2.89
C ALA A 590 -9.35 25.84 -4.27
N ALA A 591 -9.04 26.58 -5.33
CA ALA A 591 -8.97 26.05 -6.69
C ALA A 591 -7.86 25.00 -6.84
N PHE A 592 -6.67 25.23 -6.27
CA PHE A 592 -5.57 24.27 -6.26
C PHE A 592 -5.93 22.95 -5.56
N LYS A 593 -6.75 23.02 -4.50
CA LYS A 593 -7.19 21.86 -3.72
C LYS A 593 -8.45 21.19 -4.24
N GLY A 594 -9.23 21.87 -5.08
CA GLY A 594 -10.46 21.35 -5.65
C GLY A 594 -11.70 21.53 -4.77
N HIS A 595 -11.68 22.49 -3.86
CA HIS A 595 -12.79 22.72 -2.93
C HIS A 595 -13.86 23.59 -3.60
N VAL A 596 -14.75 22.94 -4.35
CA VAL A 596 -15.78 23.57 -5.19
C VAL A 596 -16.63 24.56 -4.41
N GLU A 597 -17.12 24.17 -3.23
CA GLU A 597 -17.99 24.97 -2.39
C GLU A 597 -17.26 26.21 -1.84
N CYS A 598 -15.97 26.09 -1.53
CA CYS A 598 -15.16 27.24 -1.13
C CYS A 598 -14.94 28.20 -2.30
N VAL A 599 -14.72 27.67 -3.51
CA VAL A 599 -14.59 28.47 -4.74
C VAL A 599 -15.90 29.22 -5.02
N ASP A 600 -17.04 28.56 -4.90
CA ASP A 600 -18.37 29.16 -5.09
C ASP A 600 -18.62 30.31 -4.10
N VAL A 601 -18.39 30.08 -2.80
CA VAL A 601 -18.54 31.12 -1.76
C VAL A 601 -17.66 32.34 -2.05
N LEU A 602 -16.40 32.13 -2.42
CA LEU A 602 -15.48 33.24 -2.70
C LEU A 602 -15.85 34.03 -3.97
N ILE A 603 -16.25 33.35 -5.04
CA ILE A 603 -16.65 34.01 -6.29
C ILE A 603 -17.94 34.79 -6.11
N ASN A 604 -18.95 34.20 -5.45
CA ASN A 604 -20.24 34.87 -5.20
C ASN A 604 -20.09 36.13 -4.35
N GLN A 605 -19.02 36.23 -3.57
CA GLN A 605 -18.69 37.39 -2.73
C GLN A 605 -17.72 38.37 -3.41
N GLY A 606 -17.32 38.11 -4.66
CA GLY A 606 -16.56 39.05 -5.49
C GLY A 606 -15.04 38.86 -5.48
N ALA A 607 -14.52 37.69 -5.11
CA ALA A 607 -13.07 37.41 -5.19
C ALA A 607 -12.56 37.44 -6.65
N SER A 608 -11.36 37.99 -6.87
CA SER A 608 -10.82 38.18 -8.21
C SER A 608 -10.11 36.93 -8.76
N ILE A 609 -10.55 36.49 -9.93
CA ILE A 609 -9.97 35.37 -10.68
C ILE A 609 -8.68 35.73 -11.43
N LEU A 610 -8.33 37.03 -11.51
CA LEU A 610 -7.21 37.53 -12.32
C LEU A 610 -5.92 37.74 -11.51
N VAL A 611 -5.98 37.56 -10.19
CA VAL A 611 -4.84 37.74 -9.31
C VAL A 611 -3.77 36.68 -9.61
N LYS A 612 -2.54 37.15 -9.84
CA LYS A 612 -1.38 36.29 -10.09
C LYS A 612 -0.53 36.11 -8.83
N ASP A 613 -0.09 34.89 -8.59
CA ASP A 613 0.93 34.61 -7.57
C ASP A 613 2.28 35.31 -7.89
N TYR A 614 3.14 35.45 -6.89
CA TYR A 614 4.43 36.12 -7.08
C TYR A 614 5.45 35.23 -7.77
N VAL A 615 5.34 33.91 -7.61
CA VAL A 615 6.36 32.94 -8.02
C VAL A 615 6.17 32.51 -9.46
N VAL A 616 5.02 31.93 -9.81
CA VAL A 616 4.80 31.31 -11.13
C VAL A 616 3.99 32.23 -12.06
N LYS A 617 3.53 33.38 -11.57
CA LYS A 617 2.58 34.29 -12.22
C LYS A 617 1.28 33.59 -12.66
N ARG A 618 0.84 32.58 -11.90
CA ARG A 618 -0.38 31.79 -12.11
C ARG A 618 -1.59 32.42 -11.44
N THR A 619 -2.74 32.24 -12.07
CA THR A 619 -4.06 32.62 -11.55
C THR A 619 -4.81 31.40 -11.01
N PRO A 620 -5.90 31.59 -10.23
CA PRO A 620 -6.74 30.49 -9.76
C PRO A 620 -7.19 29.51 -10.86
N ILE A 621 -7.40 30.01 -12.09
CA ILE A 621 -7.73 29.18 -13.26
C ILE A 621 -6.59 28.22 -13.62
N HIS A 622 -5.34 28.66 -13.57
CA HIS A 622 -4.19 27.78 -13.78
C HIS A 622 -4.06 26.76 -12.65
N SER A 623 -4.40 27.16 -11.41
CA SER A 623 -4.31 26.32 -10.23
C SER A 623 -5.35 25.21 -10.18
N ALA A 624 -6.57 25.46 -10.69
CA ALA A 624 -7.62 24.44 -10.85
C ALA A 624 -7.18 23.28 -11.77
N GLU A 625 -6.25 23.56 -12.70
CA GLU A 625 -5.76 22.60 -13.68
C GLU A 625 -4.54 21.79 -13.21
N ILE A 626 -4.00 22.05 -12.02
CA ILE A 626 -2.76 21.40 -11.53
C ILE A 626 -3.08 20.33 -10.48
N GLN A 627 -2.56 19.11 -10.67
CA GLN A 627 -2.61 18.05 -9.67
C GLN A 627 -1.53 18.20 -8.58
N MET A 628 -1.80 17.67 -7.38
CA MET A 628 -0.87 17.56 -6.24
C MET A 628 0.28 16.54 -6.45
N VAL A 629 0.76 16.34 -7.69
CA VAL A 629 1.92 15.48 -7.96
C VAL A 629 3.17 16.35 -8.00
N ASP A 630 3.80 16.45 -6.82
CA ASP A 630 5.16 16.92 -6.52
C ASP A 630 5.76 17.86 -7.58
N SER A 631 5.42 19.15 -7.46
CA SER A 631 5.84 20.24 -8.36
C SER A 631 7.35 20.50 -8.38
N ARG A 632 8.16 19.67 -7.71
CA ARG A 632 9.60 19.86 -7.54
C ARG A 632 10.44 19.49 -8.76
N ASN A 633 9.92 18.71 -9.72
CA ASN A 633 10.72 18.21 -10.84
C ASN A 633 10.24 18.58 -12.26
N SER A 634 9.10 19.28 -12.41
CA SER A 634 8.43 19.39 -13.73
C SER A 634 8.68 20.71 -14.47
N VAL A 635 9.28 21.71 -13.83
CA VAL A 635 9.27 23.09 -14.37
C VAL A 635 10.57 23.46 -15.09
N ASN A 636 11.65 22.68 -14.97
CA ASN A 636 12.98 23.13 -15.44
C ASN A 636 13.85 22.08 -16.17
N LYS A 637 13.25 21.02 -16.74
CA LYS A 637 14.03 19.96 -17.38
C LYS A 637 14.11 20.10 -18.89
N ASN A 638 15.34 20.12 -19.40
CA ASN A 638 15.68 20.15 -20.82
C ASN A 638 15.02 18.98 -21.58
N ASN A 639 14.72 19.21 -22.86
CA ASN A 639 13.87 18.41 -23.75
C ASN A 639 14.16 16.89 -23.85
N THR A 640 15.30 16.38 -23.38
CA THR A 640 15.61 14.93 -23.35
C THR A 640 15.08 14.24 -22.08
N GLU A 641 14.88 14.95 -20.97
CA GLU A 641 14.31 14.37 -19.74
C GLU A 641 12.78 14.38 -19.72
N LEU A 642 12.11 15.12 -20.61
CA LEU A 642 10.63 15.12 -20.71
C LEU A 642 10.09 13.80 -21.29
N CYS A 643 10.72 13.25 -22.34
CA CYS A 643 10.36 11.91 -22.86
C CYS A 643 10.67 10.81 -21.83
N ASN A 644 11.84 10.86 -21.19
CA ASN A 644 12.26 9.86 -20.19
C ASN A 644 11.51 9.97 -18.84
N SER A 645 11.05 11.16 -18.44
CA SER A 645 10.25 11.35 -17.21
C SER A 645 8.76 11.07 -17.42
N ALA A 646 8.21 11.29 -18.62
CA ALA A 646 6.84 10.92 -18.96
C ALA A 646 6.65 9.39 -18.90
N GLN A 647 7.61 8.60 -19.41
CA GLN A 647 7.58 7.13 -19.31
C GLN A 647 7.65 6.61 -17.86
N LYS A 648 8.38 7.29 -16.95
CA LYS A 648 8.37 6.95 -15.51
C LYS A 648 7.03 7.27 -14.81
N LYS A 649 6.24 8.19 -15.36
CA LYS A 649 4.95 8.62 -14.78
C LYS A 649 3.80 7.66 -15.12
N VAL A 650 3.87 6.95 -16.25
CA VAL A 650 2.84 5.98 -16.68
C VAL A 650 2.84 4.68 -15.84
N ARG A 651 3.95 4.37 -15.14
CA ARG A 651 4.04 3.19 -14.26
C ARG A 651 3.35 3.33 -12.90
N ALA A 652 2.84 4.52 -12.55
CA ALA A 652 2.02 4.72 -11.36
C ALA A 652 0.52 4.63 -11.75
N LYS A 653 0.07 3.44 -12.17
CA LYS A 653 -1.35 3.19 -12.51
C LYS A 653 -2.22 2.78 -11.31
N ASP A 654 -1.62 2.65 -10.12
CA ASP A 654 -2.31 2.18 -8.92
C ASP A 654 -2.41 3.29 -7.85
N MET A 655 -3.28 4.29 -8.09
CA MET A 655 -3.79 5.18 -7.04
C MET A 655 -5.15 5.74 -7.47
N PRO A 656 -6.30 5.28 -6.90
CA PRO A 656 -7.61 5.49 -7.52
C PRO A 656 -8.37 6.78 -7.18
N SER A 657 -7.75 7.89 -6.74
CA SER A 657 -8.57 8.99 -6.16
C SER A 657 -8.15 10.45 -6.40
N ALA A 658 -7.38 10.80 -7.43
CA ALA A 658 -7.08 12.21 -7.74
C ALA A 658 -6.75 12.49 -9.22
N ILE A 659 -7.43 11.80 -10.15
CA ILE A 659 -7.05 11.78 -11.58
C ILE A 659 -7.83 12.82 -12.40
N ASN A 660 -8.91 13.40 -11.87
CA ASN A 660 -9.64 14.46 -12.56
C ASN A 660 -9.11 15.82 -12.12
N GLY A 661 -8.78 16.68 -13.09
CA GLY A 661 -8.72 18.11 -12.85
C GLY A 661 -10.00 18.59 -12.18
N HIS A 662 -9.90 19.69 -11.44
CA HIS A 662 -11.04 20.22 -10.69
C HIS A 662 -12.03 20.90 -11.64
N SER A 663 -12.66 20.11 -12.50
CA SER A 663 -13.48 20.54 -13.64
C SER A 663 -14.69 21.36 -13.22
N GLU A 664 -15.23 21.08 -12.03
CA GLU A 664 -16.29 21.86 -11.41
C GLU A 664 -15.77 23.23 -10.93
N CYS A 665 -14.59 23.28 -10.27
CA CYS A 665 -13.94 24.54 -9.91
C CYS A 665 -13.64 25.39 -11.17
N LEU A 666 -13.13 24.77 -12.23
CA LEU A 666 -12.89 25.44 -13.50
C LEU A 666 -14.19 25.98 -14.10
N ARG A 667 -15.28 25.20 -14.10
CA ARG A 667 -16.59 25.65 -14.58
C ARG A 667 -17.10 26.87 -13.82
N LEU A 668 -16.98 26.89 -12.49
CA LEU A 668 -17.38 28.03 -11.67
C LEU A 668 -16.51 29.27 -11.94
N LEU A 669 -15.19 29.09 -12.08
CA LEU A 669 -14.26 30.18 -12.37
C LEU A 669 -14.48 30.80 -13.76
N ILE A 670 -14.74 29.98 -14.79
CA ILE A 670 -14.98 30.47 -16.16
C ILE A 670 -16.43 30.95 -16.33
N GLY A 671 -17.38 30.38 -15.59
CA GLY A 671 -18.80 30.76 -15.65
C GLY A 671 -19.07 32.21 -15.24
N ASN A 672 -18.25 32.74 -14.34
CA ASN A 672 -18.39 34.09 -13.76
C ASN A 672 -17.38 35.13 -14.31
N ALA A 673 -16.57 34.77 -15.31
CA ALA A 673 -15.53 35.62 -15.89
C ALA A 673 -15.99 36.39 -17.14
N ASP A 674 -15.43 37.59 -17.38
CA ASP A 674 -15.43 38.19 -18.72
C ASP A 674 -14.62 37.29 -19.68
N VAL A 675 -15.36 36.61 -20.57
CA VAL A 675 -15.03 35.30 -21.16
C VAL A 675 -13.72 35.26 -21.95
N GLN A 676 -13.26 36.35 -22.54
CA GLN A 676 -12.08 36.32 -23.43
C GLN A 676 -10.74 36.61 -22.74
N ALA A 677 -10.69 37.43 -21.69
CA ALA A 677 -9.43 37.78 -21.04
C ALA A 677 -8.91 36.68 -20.09
N ALA A 678 -9.83 35.84 -19.60
CA ALA A 678 -9.54 34.85 -18.56
C ALA A 678 -9.13 33.47 -19.12
N VAL A 679 -9.54 33.09 -20.33
CA VAL A 679 -9.25 31.75 -20.91
C VAL A 679 -7.87 31.65 -21.56
N ASP A 680 -7.35 32.76 -22.11
CA ASP A 680 -6.03 32.84 -22.76
C ASP A 680 -5.00 33.56 -21.87
N ILE A 681 -5.22 33.57 -20.56
CA ILE A 681 -4.25 34.17 -19.64
C ILE A 681 -2.96 33.35 -19.63
N HIS A 682 -1.83 34.03 -19.57
CA HIS A 682 -0.51 33.39 -19.60
C HIS A 682 0.13 33.40 -18.21
N ASP A 683 0.70 32.25 -17.82
CA ASP A 683 1.58 32.13 -16.66
C ASP A 683 3.00 32.65 -16.95
N GLY A 684 3.90 32.54 -15.97
CA GLY A 684 5.29 32.97 -16.09
C GLY A 684 6.10 32.27 -17.18
N ASN A 685 5.64 31.13 -17.70
CA ASN A 685 6.23 30.38 -18.81
C ASN A 685 5.51 30.61 -20.14
N GLY A 686 4.50 31.47 -20.18
CA GLY A 686 3.65 31.68 -21.34
C GLY A 686 2.65 30.54 -21.56
N GLN A 687 2.36 29.72 -20.55
CA GLN A 687 1.39 28.63 -20.67
C GLN A 687 -0.02 29.17 -20.46
N THR A 688 -0.97 28.70 -21.28
CA THR A 688 -2.40 28.94 -21.08
C THR A 688 -3.02 27.84 -20.21
N PRO A 689 -4.19 28.07 -19.58
CA PRO A 689 -4.96 27.02 -18.92
C PRO A 689 -5.16 25.79 -19.80
N LEU A 690 -5.50 25.98 -21.08
CA LEU A 690 -5.67 24.88 -22.05
C LEU A 690 -4.42 24.01 -22.19
N MET A 691 -3.22 24.63 -22.21
CA MET A 691 -1.96 23.88 -22.25
C MET A 691 -1.72 23.02 -21.00
N LEU A 692 -2.14 23.50 -19.83
CA LEU A 692 -2.02 22.77 -18.56
C LEU A 692 -3.04 21.63 -18.47
N SER A 693 -4.29 21.87 -18.91
CA SER A 693 -5.33 20.84 -18.98
C SER A 693 -4.90 19.66 -19.86
N VAL A 694 -4.33 19.95 -21.04
CA VAL A 694 -3.85 18.92 -21.98
C VAL A 694 -2.59 18.21 -21.45
N LEU A 695 -1.73 18.93 -20.70
CA LEU A 695 -0.55 18.33 -20.08
C LEU A 695 -0.92 17.32 -18.97
N ASN A 696 -2.04 17.53 -18.28
CA ASN A 696 -2.49 16.67 -17.18
C ASN A 696 -3.60 15.69 -17.60
N GLY A 697 -4.08 15.75 -18.86
CA GLY A 697 -5.08 14.82 -19.39
C GLY A 697 -6.51 15.09 -18.95
N HIS A 698 -6.84 16.34 -18.60
CA HIS A 698 -8.16 16.71 -18.12
C HIS A 698 -9.13 17.00 -19.27
N THR A 699 -9.69 15.96 -19.88
CA THR A 699 -10.57 16.06 -21.07
C THR A 699 -11.76 16.98 -20.87
N GLU A 700 -12.48 16.86 -19.75
CA GLU A 700 -13.63 17.74 -19.44
C GLU A 700 -13.26 19.22 -19.35
N CYS A 701 -12.08 19.52 -18.78
CA CYS A 701 -11.55 20.88 -18.71
C CYS A 701 -11.17 21.40 -20.10
N VAL A 702 -10.57 20.55 -20.94
CA VAL A 702 -10.24 20.87 -22.34
C VAL A 702 -11.51 21.24 -23.11
N TYR A 703 -12.56 20.40 -23.08
CA TYR A 703 -13.83 20.71 -23.74
C TYR A 703 -14.46 22.01 -23.19
N SER A 704 -14.43 22.21 -21.87
CA SER A 704 -14.98 23.41 -21.24
C SER A 704 -14.26 24.69 -21.69
N LEU A 705 -12.93 24.66 -21.81
CA LEU A 705 -12.12 25.78 -22.30
C LEU A 705 -12.32 26.02 -23.80
N LEU A 706 -12.36 24.96 -24.62
CA LEU A 706 -12.57 25.06 -26.07
C LEU A 706 -13.96 25.61 -26.40
N ASN A 707 -15.00 25.14 -25.71
CA ASN A 707 -16.37 25.64 -25.87
C ASN A 707 -16.50 27.13 -25.49
N LYS A 708 -15.59 27.64 -24.66
CA LYS A 708 -15.53 29.05 -24.25
C LYS A 708 -14.59 29.89 -25.12
N GLY A 709 -14.02 29.31 -26.18
CA GLY A 709 -13.23 30.03 -27.19
C GLY A 709 -11.74 30.17 -26.88
N ALA A 710 -11.17 29.27 -26.07
CA ALA A 710 -9.72 29.25 -25.82
C ALA A 710 -8.92 29.07 -27.13
N ASN A 711 -7.81 29.80 -27.26
CA ASN A 711 -6.96 29.75 -28.46
C ASN A 711 -6.12 28.45 -28.50
N VAL A 712 -6.50 27.54 -29.40
CA VAL A 712 -5.82 26.24 -29.62
C VAL A 712 -4.37 26.37 -30.08
N ASP A 713 -4.05 27.45 -30.79
CA ASP A 713 -2.74 27.68 -31.42
C ASP A 713 -1.86 28.67 -30.63
N ALA A 714 -2.27 29.01 -29.40
CA ALA A 714 -1.45 29.78 -28.48
C ALA A 714 -0.08 29.09 -28.30
N LYS A 715 0.99 29.88 -28.18
CA LYS A 715 2.37 29.38 -28.06
C LYS A 715 2.99 29.81 -26.75
N ASP A 716 3.63 28.86 -26.08
CA ASP A 716 4.46 29.15 -24.91
C ASP A 716 5.81 29.79 -25.29
N LYS A 717 6.64 30.12 -24.30
CA LYS A 717 7.99 30.69 -24.51
C LYS A 717 8.92 29.81 -25.37
N TRP A 718 8.63 28.52 -25.51
CA TRP A 718 9.41 27.58 -26.33
C TRP A 718 8.77 27.32 -27.71
N GLY A 719 7.70 28.04 -28.04
CA GLY A 719 6.96 27.88 -29.30
C GLY A 719 6.04 26.66 -29.31
N ARG A 720 5.77 26.02 -28.17
CA ARG A 720 4.91 24.82 -28.08
C ARG A 720 3.45 25.20 -27.90
N THR A 721 2.58 24.50 -28.61
CA THR A 721 1.11 24.62 -28.49
C THR A 721 0.54 23.55 -27.55
N ALA A 722 -0.76 23.62 -27.27
CA ALA A 722 -1.47 22.56 -26.54
C ALA A 722 -1.29 21.19 -27.21
N LEU A 723 -1.32 21.15 -28.55
CA LEU A 723 -1.14 19.92 -29.33
C LEU A 723 0.26 19.30 -29.16
N HIS A 724 1.31 20.13 -29.04
CA HIS A 724 2.66 19.63 -28.73
C HIS A 724 2.73 18.96 -27.35
N ARG A 725 1.94 19.43 -26.38
CA ARG A 725 1.88 18.84 -25.04
C ARG A 725 1.11 17.52 -25.05
N GLY A 726 -0.03 17.49 -25.74
CA GLY A 726 -0.81 16.27 -25.95
C GLY A 726 0.00 15.17 -26.67
N ALA A 727 0.83 15.56 -27.64
CA ALA A 727 1.75 14.65 -28.32
C ALA A 727 2.88 14.10 -27.42
N VAL A 728 3.26 14.80 -26.35
CA VAL A 728 4.25 14.30 -25.39
C VAL A 728 3.61 13.40 -24.33
N THR A 729 2.40 13.74 -23.89
CA THR A 729 1.72 13.05 -22.79
C THR A 729 0.94 11.82 -23.23
N GLY A 730 0.49 11.77 -24.48
CA GLY A 730 -0.23 10.62 -25.02
C GLY A 730 -1.72 10.59 -24.70
N HIS A 731 -2.30 11.73 -24.28
CA HIS A 731 -3.73 11.81 -23.99
C HIS A 731 -4.54 11.93 -25.30
N GLU A 732 -4.89 10.79 -25.88
CA GLU A 732 -5.57 10.66 -27.18
C GLU A 732 -6.84 11.51 -27.27
N GLU A 733 -7.75 11.38 -26.29
CA GLU A 733 -9.01 12.14 -26.27
C GLU A 733 -8.80 13.67 -26.23
N CYS A 734 -7.77 14.15 -25.52
CA CYS A 734 -7.43 15.58 -25.51
C CYS A 734 -6.90 16.05 -26.86
N VAL A 735 -6.10 15.21 -27.53
CA VAL A 735 -5.57 15.50 -28.88
C VAL A 735 -6.70 15.51 -29.90
N GLU A 736 -7.61 14.54 -29.85
CA GLU A 736 -8.79 14.48 -30.71
C GLU A 736 -9.67 15.72 -30.53
N ALA A 737 -9.94 16.14 -29.29
CA ALA A 737 -10.67 17.36 -29.01
C ALA A 737 -10.00 18.61 -29.62
N LEU A 738 -8.67 18.73 -29.51
CA LEU A 738 -7.93 19.83 -30.14
C LEU A 738 -8.02 19.79 -31.67
N LEU A 739 -7.90 18.61 -32.29
CA LEU A 739 -7.98 18.44 -33.73
C LEU A 739 -9.39 18.73 -34.27
N GLN A 740 -10.44 18.32 -33.55
CA GLN A 740 -11.84 18.66 -33.85
C GLN A 740 -12.08 20.18 -33.85
N HIS A 741 -11.37 20.92 -33.00
CA HIS A 741 -11.38 22.38 -32.94
C HIS A 741 -10.30 23.05 -33.82
N ASN A 742 -9.88 22.38 -34.90
CA ASN A 742 -8.97 22.91 -35.93
C ASN A 742 -7.56 23.31 -35.44
N ALA A 743 -7.01 22.63 -34.43
CA ALA A 743 -5.62 22.86 -33.99
C ALA A 743 -4.60 22.57 -35.10
N ASN A 744 -3.60 23.45 -35.26
CA ASN A 744 -2.63 23.34 -36.34
C ASN A 744 -1.46 22.39 -35.98
N PHE A 745 -1.44 21.21 -36.60
CA PHE A 745 -0.40 20.19 -36.43
C PHE A 745 0.92 20.48 -37.16
N LEU A 746 1.00 21.52 -37.99
CA LEU A 746 2.22 21.91 -38.72
C LEU A 746 3.07 22.93 -37.96
N LEU A 747 2.55 23.46 -36.84
CA LEU A 747 3.31 24.40 -36.01
C LEU A 747 4.57 23.72 -35.46
N ARG A 748 5.67 24.47 -35.47
CA ARG A 748 6.99 24.01 -35.04
C ARG A 748 7.39 24.67 -33.73
N ASP A 749 7.99 23.88 -32.84
CA ASP A 749 8.64 24.38 -31.64
C ASP A 749 9.96 25.12 -31.97
N CYS A 750 10.63 25.65 -30.94
CA CYS A 750 11.93 26.33 -31.09
C CYS A 750 13.06 25.46 -31.72
N ARG A 751 12.91 24.14 -31.81
CA ARG A 751 13.85 23.21 -32.45
C ARG A 751 13.38 22.75 -33.84
N GLY A 752 12.29 23.32 -34.36
CA GLY A 752 11.71 22.94 -35.64
C GLY A 752 10.84 21.69 -35.61
N ARG A 753 10.56 21.12 -34.44
CA ARG A 753 9.80 19.86 -34.30
C ARG A 753 8.30 20.13 -34.30
N THR A 754 7.57 19.27 -35.00
CA THR A 754 6.09 19.26 -34.99
C THR A 754 5.55 18.31 -33.91
N PRO A 755 4.25 18.36 -33.58
CA PRO A 755 3.62 17.38 -32.69
C PRO A 755 3.86 15.92 -33.14
N ILE A 756 3.90 15.66 -34.46
CA ILE A 756 4.20 14.32 -35.01
C ILE A 756 5.60 13.84 -34.59
N HIS A 757 6.60 14.72 -34.56
CA HIS A 757 7.95 14.36 -34.08
C HIS A 757 7.92 13.94 -32.61
N LEU A 758 7.16 14.66 -31.79
CA LEU A 758 7.06 14.39 -30.36
C LEU A 758 6.27 13.11 -30.07
N ALA A 759 5.17 12.88 -30.79
CA ALA A 759 4.38 11.65 -30.67
C ALA A 759 5.21 10.42 -31.05
N ALA A 760 5.94 10.49 -32.17
CA ALA A 760 6.86 9.43 -32.60
C ALA A 760 8.03 9.21 -31.63
N ALA A 761 8.59 10.28 -31.07
CA ALA A 761 9.67 10.20 -30.08
C ALA A 761 9.21 9.62 -28.73
N CYS A 762 7.94 9.77 -28.37
CA CYS A 762 7.38 9.27 -27.10
C CYS A 762 6.69 7.90 -27.22
N GLY A 763 6.41 7.42 -28.43
CA GLY A 763 5.81 6.11 -28.69
C GLY A 763 4.28 6.09 -28.58
N HIS A 764 3.61 7.24 -28.69
CA HIS A 764 2.16 7.34 -28.53
C HIS A 764 1.46 7.07 -29.86
N ILE A 765 1.19 5.79 -30.14
CA ILE A 765 0.65 5.34 -31.42
C ILE A 765 -0.74 5.93 -31.76
N GLY A 766 -1.70 5.97 -30.82
CA GLY A 766 -3.03 6.51 -31.12
C GLY A 766 -3.02 8.02 -31.38
N VAL A 767 -2.17 8.77 -30.67
CA VAL A 767 -1.94 10.19 -30.97
C VAL A 767 -1.28 10.37 -32.34
N LEU A 768 -0.28 9.53 -32.65
CA LEU A 768 0.39 9.56 -33.94
C LEU A 768 -0.57 9.23 -35.09
N SER A 769 -1.43 8.21 -34.93
CA SER A 769 -2.43 7.84 -35.94
C SER A 769 -3.46 8.94 -36.16
N ALA A 770 -3.95 9.57 -35.08
CA ALA A 770 -4.89 10.69 -35.18
C ALA A 770 -4.26 11.87 -35.94
N LEU A 771 -3.01 12.23 -35.63
CA LEU A 771 -2.28 13.28 -36.33
C LEU A 771 -2.04 12.95 -37.81
N LEU A 772 -1.62 11.72 -38.13
CA LEU A 772 -1.40 11.28 -39.51
C LEU A 772 -2.70 11.23 -40.32
N GLN A 773 -3.79 10.74 -39.74
CA GLN A 773 -5.10 10.73 -40.39
C GLN A 773 -5.59 12.14 -40.74
N THR A 774 -5.37 13.12 -39.85
CA THR A 774 -5.66 14.53 -40.15
C THR A 774 -4.71 15.14 -41.18
N ALA A 775 -3.46 14.69 -41.26
CA ALA A 775 -2.54 15.15 -42.29
C ALA A 775 -2.92 14.62 -43.69
N ILE A 776 -3.35 13.36 -43.77
CA ILE A 776 -3.84 12.74 -45.01
C ILE A 776 -5.11 13.42 -45.52
N SER A 777 -6.04 13.77 -44.62
CA SER A 777 -7.30 14.42 -45.02
C SER A 777 -7.13 15.84 -45.57
N VAL A 778 -6.03 16.52 -45.23
CA VAL A 778 -5.71 17.88 -45.67
C VAL A 778 -4.78 17.88 -46.90
N ASP A 779 -4.39 16.71 -47.41
CA ASP A 779 -3.54 16.52 -48.61
C ASP A 779 -2.18 17.26 -48.52
N VAL A 780 -1.69 17.44 -47.29
CA VAL A 780 -0.40 18.08 -46.99
C VAL A 780 0.46 17.03 -46.30
N VAL A 781 1.31 16.35 -47.06
CA VAL A 781 2.33 15.46 -46.50
C VAL A 781 3.71 16.05 -46.80
N PRO A 782 4.23 16.98 -45.97
CA PRO A 782 5.57 17.51 -46.19
C PRO A 782 6.59 16.48 -45.71
N ALA A 783 7.78 16.45 -46.34
CA ALA A 783 8.96 15.87 -45.73
C ALA A 783 9.30 16.68 -44.45
N ILE A 784 8.74 16.28 -43.30
CA ILE A 784 8.88 17.02 -42.06
C ILE A 784 10.19 16.60 -41.40
N ALA A 785 11.25 17.38 -41.61
CA ALA A 785 12.48 17.27 -40.84
C ALA A 785 12.54 18.40 -39.80
N ASP A 786 13.15 18.13 -38.63
CA ASP A 786 13.47 19.16 -37.64
C ASP A 786 14.66 20.03 -38.10
N ASN A 787 15.10 21.00 -37.27
CA ASN A 787 16.21 21.90 -37.62
C ASN A 787 17.56 21.16 -37.86
N HIS A 788 17.68 19.89 -37.45
CA HIS A 788 18.88 19.06 -37.64
C HIS A 788 18.72 18.01 -38.74
N GLY A 789 17.60 18.04 -39.49
CA GLY A 789 17.34 17.09 -40.56
C GLY A 789 16.78 15.74 -40.11
N TYR A 790 16.43 15.55 -38.83
CA TYR A 790 15.82 14.30 -38.34
C TYR A 790 14.32 14.29 -38.58
N THR A 791 13.83 13.20 -39.18
CA THR A 791 12.39 12.95 -39.39
C THR A 791 11.76 12.25 -38.18
N PRO A 792 10.41 12.20 -38.07
CA PRO A 792 9.75 11.44 -37.01
C PRO A 792 10.19 9.97 -36.93
N LEU A 793 10.49 9.35 -38.09
CA LEU A 793 11.00 7.98 -38.15
C LEU A 793 12.35 7.83 -37.44
N HIS A 794 13.26 8.82 -37.57
CA HIS A 794 14.53 8.79 -36.84
C HIS A 794 14.33 8.79 -35.33
N TRP A 795 13.37 9.58 -34.83
CA TRP A 795 13.08 9.65 -33.40
C TRP A 795 12.37 8.39 -32.88
N ALA A 796 11.47 7.79 -33.65
CA ALA A 796 10.84 6.51 -33.30
C ALA A 796 11.87 5.37 -33.26
N CYS A 797 12.77 5.31 -34.25
CA CYS A 797 13.84 4.32 -34.32
C CYS A 797 14.86 4.51 -33.19
N TYR A 798 15.22 5.75 -32.86
CA TYR A 798 16.15 6.03 -31.75
C TYR A 798 15.59 5.57 -30.40
N ASN A 799 14.28 5.72 -30.15
CA ASN A 799 13.66 5.35 -28.86
C ASN A 799 13.08 3.93 -28.84
N GLY A 800 13.15 3.17 -29.93
CA GLY A 800 12.69 1.77 -29.98
C GLY A 800 11.16 1.63 -29.94
N HIS A 801 10.44 2.52 -30.61
CA HIS A 801 8.98 2.49 -30.64
C HIS A 801 8.46 1.76 -31.88
N ASP A 802 8.54 0.43 -31.84
CA ASP A 802 8.26 -0.47 -32.96
C ASP A 802 6.92 -0.18 -33.64
N ALA A 803 5.84 -0.08 -32.87
CA ALA A 803 4.50 0.19 -33.42
C ALA A 803 4.41 1.57 -34.12
N CYS A 804 5.16 2.57 -33.66
CA CYS A 804 5.26 3.86 -34.35
C CYS A 804 6.13 3.77 -35.61
N VAL A 805 7.16 2.94 -35.62
CA VAL A 805 8.00 2.67 -36.79
C VAL A 805 7.19 1.99 -37.88
N GLU A 806 6.43 0.95 -37.53
CA GLU A 806 5.50 0.26 -38.42
C GLU A 806 4.51 1.23 -39.07
N LEU A 807 3.77 1.99 -38.26
CA LEU A 807 2.77 2.96 -38.74
C LEU A 807 3.38 4.05 -39.65
N LEU A 808 4.60 4.51 -39.36
CA LEU A 808 5.28 5.49 -40.20
C LEU A 808 5.76 4.87 -41.52
N LEU A 809 6.23 3.62 -41.51
CA LEU A 809 6.70 2.91 -42.70
C LEU A 809 5.57 2.54 -43.67
N GLU A 810 4.34 2.37 -43.19
CA GLU A 810 3.16 2.21 -44.06
C GLU A 810 2.95 3.40 -45.02
N GLN A 811 3.46 4.58 -44.68
CA GLN A 811 3.32 5.78 -45.50
C GLN A 811 4.54 5.99 -46.39
N GLU A 812 4.33 6.06 -47.72
CA GLU A 812 5.41 6.20 -48.71
C GLU A 812 6.30 7.45 -48.50
N VAL A 813 5.77 8.49 -47.87
CA VAL A 813 6.50 9.75 -47.64
C VAL A 813 7.62 9.61 -46.63
N PHE A 814 7.48 8.73 -45.62
CA PHE A 814 8.53 8.50 -44.63
C PHE A 814 9.57 7.45 -45.06
N GLN A 815 9.31 6.73 -46.16
CA GLN A 815 10.28 5.80 -46.77
C GLN A 815 11.38 6.54 -47.56
N LYS A 816 11.11 7.77 -48.03
CA LYS A 816 12.09 8.58 -48.74
C LYS A 816 13.13 9.17 -47.77
N MET A 817 14.38 8.75 -47.92
CA MET A 817 15.49 9.22 -47.09
C MET A 817 16.00 10.61 -47.52
N GLU A 818 15.16 11.62 -47.36
CA GLU A 818 15.56 13.02 -47.55
C GLU A 818 15.86 13.69 -46.20
N GLY A 819 17.02 14.33 -46.07
CA GLY A 819 17.38 15.13 -44.90
C GLY A 819 18.78 14.85 -44.37
N ASN A 820 18.90 13.97 -43.37
CA ASN A 820 20.15 13.69 -42.66
C ASN A 820 20.92 12.50 -43.30
N SER A 821 22.24 12.62 -43.35
CA SER A 821 23.14 11.52 -43.73
C SER A 821 23.11 10.34 -42.74
N PHE A 822 22.75 10.58 -41.48
CA PHE A 822 22.66 9.54 -40.46
C PHE A 822 21.29 8.86 -40.54
N SER A 823 21.23 7.67 -41.15
CA SER A 823 19.97 7.01 -41.47
C SER A 823 19.19 6.54 -40.23
N PRO A 824 17.86 6.31 -40.32
CA PRO A 824 17.06 5.78 -39.21
C PRO A 824 17.59 4.45 -38.67
N LEU A 825 18.21 3.62 -39.53
CA LEU A 825 18.84 2.37 -39.10
C LEU A 825 20.06 2.62 -38.20
N HIS A 826 20.86 3.65 -38.47
CA HIS A 826 21.93 4.03 -37.54
C HIS A 826 21.38 4.44 -36.18
N CYS A 827 20.21 5.11 -36.14
CA CYS A 827 19.53 5.47 -34.89
C CYS A 827 18.96 4.26 -34.15
N ALA A 828 18.41 3.27 -34.85
CA ALA A 828 17.90 2.04 -34.22
C ALA A 828 19.04 1.23 -33.60
N VAL A 829 20.11 1.03 -34.39
CA VAL A 829 21.24 0.18 -34.02
C VAL A 829 22.05 0.76 -32.87
N ILE A 830 22.21 2.09 -32.77
CA ILE A 830 23.02 2.70 -31.71
C ILE A 830 22.39 2.57 -30.31
N ASN A 831 21.09 2.29 -30.21
CA ASN A 831 20.37 2.08 -28.94
C ASN A 831 19.82 0.66 -28.81
N ASP A 832 20.30 -0.28 -29.62
CA ASP A 832 19.91 -1.70 -29.58
C ASP A 832 18.45 -2.02 -29.86
N ASN A 833 17.80 -1.23 -30.72
CA ASN A 833 16.40 -1.46 -31.06
C ASN A 833 16.29 -2.44 -32.23
N GLU A 834 16.44 -3.74 -31.92
CA GLU A 834 16.42 -4.84 -32.91
C GLU A 834 15.13 -4.87 -33.74
N GLY A 835 13.95 -4.81 -33.11
CA GLY A 835 12.65 -4.86 -33.80
C GLY A 835 12.48 -3.71 -34.80
N ALA A 836 12.80 -2.48 -34.39
CA ALA A 836 12.82 -1.32 -35.28
C ALA A 836 13.83 -1.48 -36.43
N ALA A 837 15.01 -2.05 -36.17
CA ALA A 837 16.02 -2.31 -37.19
C ALA A 837 15.56 -3.39 -38.20
N GLU A 838 14.96 -4.47 -37.74
CA GLU A 838 14.42 -5.56 -38.57
C GLU A 838 13.34 -5.03 -39.52
N MET A 839 12.35 -4.30 -38.99
CA MET A 839 11.29 -3.69 -39.80
C MET A 839 11.83 -2.71 -40.86
N LEU A 840 12.85 -1.92 -40.52
CA LEU A 840 13.49 -1.03 -41.48
C LEU A 840 14.20 -1.80 -42.60
N ILE A 841 14.87 -2.91 -42.27
CA ILE A 841 15.58 -3.74 -43.25
C ILE A 841 14.60 -4.47 -44.17
N ASP A 842 13.51 -5.00 -43.62
CA ASP A 842 12.48 -5.69 -44.39
C ASP A 842 11.75 -4.76 -45.36
N THR A 843 11.46 -3.53 -44.94
CA THR A 843 10.70 -2.56 -45.75
C THR A 843 11.57 -1.83 -46.78
N LEU A 844 12.80 -1.42 -46.42
CA LEU A 844 13.68 -0.60 -47.26
C LEU A 844 14.77 -1.43 -47.98
N GLY A 845 14.85 -2.73 -47.67
CA GLY A 845 15.73 -3.70 -48.30
C GLY A 845 17.22 -3.53 -47.96
N THR A 846 18.08 -4.26 -48.66
CA THR A 846 19.54 -4.30 -48.39
C THR A 846 20.29 -2.98 -48.63
N SER A 847 19.62 -1.98 -49.21
CA SER A 847 20.18 -0.65 -49.47
C SER A 847 20.49 0.12 -48.19
N ILE A 848 19.67 -0.02 -47.15
CA ILE A 848 19.83 0.69 -45.87
C ILE A 848 20.93 0.07 -45.00
N VAL A 849 21.12 -1.25 -45.07
CA VAL A 849 22.12 -2.02 -44.30
C VAL A 849 23.54 -1.52 -44.56
N ASN A 850 23.82 -1.11 -45.80
CA ASN A 850 25.12 -0.57 -46.21
C ASN A 850 25.07 0.94 -46.45
N SER A 851 24.06 1.64 -45.93
CA SER A 851 24.03 3.11 -45.95
C SER A 851 25.22 3.66 -45.17
N VAL A 852 25.75 4.80 -45.60
CA VAL A 852 26.89 5.44 -44.96
C VAL A 852 26.53 6.83 -44.46
N ASP A 853 26.99 7.17 -43.27
CA ASP A 853 26.85 8.51 -42.73
C ASP A 853 27.85 9.50 -43.38
N SER A 854 27.81 10.77 -42.96
CA SER A 854 28.76 11.80 -43.41
C SER A 854 30.25 11.49 -43.16
N LYS A 855 30.56 10.52 -42.29
CA LYS A 855 31.91 10.04 -42.00
C LYS A 855 32.23 8.72 -42.69
N GLY A 856 31.37 8.21 -43.56
CA GLY A 856 31.55 6.93 -44.25
C GLY A 856 31.28 5.70 -43.38
N ARG A 857 30.68 5.87 -42.19
CA ARG A 857 30.38 4.76 -41.26
C ARG A 857 29.07 4.10 -41.65
N THR A 858 29.04 2.78 -41.61
CA THR A 858 27.83 1.97 -41.80
C THR A 858 27.11 1.71 -40.48
N PRO A 859 25.84 1.25 -40.49
CA PRO A 859 25.15 0.79 -39.28
C PRO A 859 25.95 -0.27 -38.50
N LEU A 860 26.70 -1.12 -39.20
CA LEU A 860 27.58 -2.11 -38.56
C LEU A 860 28.70 -1.47 -37.74
N HIS A 861 29.22 -0.30 -38.17
CA HIS A 861 30.16 0.47 -37.35
C HIS A 861 29.47 1.02 -36.08
N ALA A 862 28.20 1.44 -36.18
CA ALA A 862 27.45 1.91 -35.02
C ALA A 862 27.21 0.78 -34.01
N ALA A 863 26.81 -0.42 -34.46
CA ALA A 863 26.64 -1.59 -33.59
C ALA A 863 27.96 -1.98 -32.89
N ALA A 864 29.05 -1.99 -33.66
CA ALA A 864 30.38 -2.30 -33.16
C ALA A 864 30.92 -1.24 -32.17
N PHE A 865 30.44 0.00 -32.25
CA PHE A 865 30.81 1.07 -31.33
C PHE A 865 30.16 0.90 -29.94
N THR A 866 28.96 0.34 -29.87
CA THR A 866 28.14 0.26 -28.63
C THR A 866 28.04 -1.14 -27.99
N ASP A 867 28.63 -2.17 -28.60
CA ASP A 867 28.56 -3.59 -28.16
C ASP A 867 27.16 -4.24 -28.23
N HIS A 868 26.31 -3.77 -29.14
CA HIS A 868 24.96 -4.31 -29.34
C HIS A 868 24.99 -5.55 -30.24
N ILE A 869 24.99 -6.74 -29.62
CA ILE A 869 25.27 -8.02 -30.30
C ILE A 869 24.11 -8.42 -31.20
N GLU A 870 22.88 -8.26 -30.73
CA GLU A 870 21.65 -8.62 -31.41
C GLU A 870 21.53 -7.85 -32.73
N CYS A 871 21.62 -6.53 -32.67
CA CYS A 871 21.66 -5.68 -33.85
C CYS A 871 22.87 -5.99 -34.76
N LEU A 872 24.03 -6.31 -34.19
CA LEU A 872 25.23 -6.66 -34.96
C LEU A 872 25.04 -7.98 -35.73
N GLN A 873 24.44 -9.01 -35.11
CA GLN A 873 24.12 -10.28 -35.74
C GLN A 873 23.03 -10.14 -36.80
N LEU A 874 22.00 -9.33 -36.54
CA LEU A 874 20.94 -8.99 -37.50
C LEU A 874 21.51 -8.32 -38.76
N LEU A 875 22.42 -7.35 -38.60
CA LEU A 875 23.06 -6.72 -39.75
C LEU A 875 23.91 -7.73 -40.55
N LEU A 876 24.62 -8.62 -39.87
CA LEU A 876 25.44 -9.65 -40.52
C LEU A 876 24.60 -10.69 -41.27
N SER A 877 23.44 -11.09 -40.74
CA SER A 877 22.53 -12.03 -41.41
C SER A 877 21.95 -11.45 -42.71
N HIS A 878 21.77 -10.12 -42.78
CA HIS A 878 21.33 -9.39 -43.97
C HIS A 878 22.48 -8.84 -44.84
N ASN A 879 23.62 -9.54 -44.86
CA ASN A 879 24.77 -9.25 -45.74
C ASN A 879 25.41 -7.85 -45.54
N ALA A 880 25.49 -7.35 -44.31
CA ALA A 880 26.30 -6.16 -44.01
C ALA A 880 27.78 -6.36 -44.37
N GLN A 881 28.41 -5.32 -44.92
CA GLN A 881 29.82 -5.35 -45.29
C GLN A 881 30.73 -5.31 -44.04
N VAL A 882 31.21 -6.48 -43.62
CA VAL A 882 32.08 -6.68 -42.44
C VAL A 882 33.38 -5.87 -42.50
N ASN A 883 33.94 -5.73 -43.70
CA ASN A 883 35.21 -5.06 -43.95
C ASN A 883 35.03 -3.65 -44.55
N ALA A 884 33.83 -3.06 -44.44
CA ALA A 884 33.63 -1.67 -44.84
C ALA A 884 34.57 -0.76 -44.04
N VAL A 885 35.09 0.29 -44.67
CA VAL A 885 35.98 1.24 -44.02
C VAL A 885 35.34 2.62 -43.95
N ASP A 886 35.47 3.27 -42.80
CA ASP A 886 35.05 4.65 -42.65
C ASP A 886 36.04 5.64 -43.31
N SER A 887 35.73 6.93 -43.24
CA SER A 887 36.60 7.99 -43.76
C SER A 887 38.00 8.05 -43.12
N THR A 888 38.24 7.38 -42.00
CA THR A 888 39.54 7.24 -41.35
C THR A 888 40.26 5.92 -41.67
N GLY A 889 39.65 5.05 -42.48
CA GLY A 889 40.15 3.73 -42.82
C GLY A 889 39.86 2.67 -41.77
N LYS A 890 39.01 2.96 -40.77
CA LYS A 890 38.68 2.01 -39.70
C LYS A 890 37.56 1.08 -40.14
N THR A 891 37.71 -0.20 -39.85
CA THR A 891 36.65 -1.21 -40.00
C THR A 891 35.77 -1.28 -38.75
N PRO A 892 34.58 -1.91 -38.79
CA PRO A 892 33.76 -2.17 -37.61
C PRO A 892 34.56 -2.88 -36.51
N LEU A 893 35.40 -3.86 -36.87
CA LEU A 893 36.27 -4.55 -35.92
C LEU A 893 37.27 -3.59 -35.25
N MET A 894 37.90 -2.69 -36.01
CA MET A 894 38.80 -1.69 -35.45
C MET A 894 38.07 -0.74 -34.51
N MET A 895 36.83 -0.39 -34.81
CA MET A 895 35.99 0.46 -33.97
C MET A 895 35.60 -0.24 -32.66
N ALA A 896 35.24 -1.52 -32.70
CA ALA A 896 34.97 -2.32 -31.51
C ALA A 896 36.23 -2.50 -30.64
N ALA A 897 37.37 -2.80 -31.27
CA ALA A 897 38.66 -2.97 -30.60
C ALA A 897 39.15 -1.67 -29.93
N GLU A 898 38.95 -0.51 -30.56
CA GLU A 898 39.33 0.79 -30.00
C GLU A 898 38.47 1.21 -28.80
N ASN A 899 37.19 0.83 -28.77
CA ASN A 899 36.29 1.18 -27.66
C ASN A 899 36.20 0.09 -26.58
N GLY A 900 36.85 -1.06 -26.79
CA GLY A 900 36.89 -2.16 -25.81
C GLY A 900 35.64 -3.02 -25.79
N GLN A 901 34.89 -3.06 -26.89
CA GLN A 901 33.65 -3.82 -27.01
C GLN A 901 33.96 -5.30 -27.27
N THR A 902 34.14 -6.05 -26.19
CA THR A 902 34.65 -7.44 -26.23
C THR A 902 33.74 -8.38 -27.00
N SER A 903 32.43 -8.23 -26.84
CA SER A 903 31.45 -9.16 -27.38
C SER A 903 31.29 -8.96 -28.89
N ALA A 904 31.26 -7.71 -29.34
CA ALA A 904 31.30 -7.34 -30.75
C ALA A 904 32.61 -7.78 -31.41
N VAL A 905 33.76 -7.64 -30.73
CA VAL A 905 35.05 -8.18 -31.22
C VAL A 905 34.96 -9.69 -31.40
N GLU A 906 34.44 -10.43 -30.41
CA GLU A 906 34.30 -11.88 -30.49
C GLU A 906 33.44 -12.30 -31.70
N VAL A 907 32.26 -11.70 -31.87
CA VAL A 907 31.36 -12.03 -32.98
C VAL A 907 31.99 -11.66 -34.34
N LEU A 908 32.63 -10.50 -34.45
CA LEU A 908 33.24 -10.06 -35.71
C LEU A 908 34.45 -10.93 -36.10
N VAL A 909 35.25 -11.40 -35.14
CA VAL A 909 36.42 -12.24 -35.44
C VAL A 909 36.02 -13.71 -35.61
N SER A 910 35.26 -14.27 -34.67
CA SER A 910 34.93 -15.71 -34.65
C SER A 910 33.81 -16.08 -35.63
N SER A 911 32.73 -15.29 -35.68
CA SER A 911 31.55 -15.61 -36.49
C SER A 911 31.59 -14.97 -37.88
N ALA A 912 31.94 -13.68 -37.96
CA ALA A 912 31.93 -12.93 -39.23
C ALA A 912 33.25 -13.04 -40.03
N LYS A 913 34.31 -13.61 -39.45
CA LYS A 913 35.64 -13.75 -40.04
C LYS A 913 36.17 -12.44 -40.64
N ALA A 914 36.07 -11.36 -39.87
CA ALA A 914 36.59 -10.06 -40.25
C ALA A 914 38.09 -10.13 -40.60
N ASP A 915 38.51 -9.35 -41.60
CA ASP A 915 39.90 -9.36 -42.07
C ASP A 915 40.80 -8.59 -41.08
N LEU A 916 41.63 -9.34 -40.35
CA LEU A 916 42.57 -8.80 -39.35
C LEU A 916 43.79 -8.10 -39.98
N THR A 917 44.02 -8.24 -41.28
CA THR A 917 45.16 -7.65 -41.99
C THR A 917 44.94 -6.19 -42.38
N LEU A 918 43.68 -5.75 -42.39
CA LEU A 918 43.33 -4.37 -42.72
C LEU A 918 43.97 -3.40 -41.73
N GLN A 919 44.30 -2.22 -42.23
CA GLN A 919 44.96 -1.17 -41.46
C GLN A 919 44.24 0.17 -41.64
N ASP A 920 44.19 0.97 -40.57
CA ASP A 920 43.70 2.34 -40.65
C ASP A 920 44.67 3.26 -41.41
N LYS A 921 44.33 4.54 -41.58
CA LYS A 921 45.21 5.55 -42.21
C LYS A 921 46.61 5.67 -41.56
N ASN A 922 46.75 5.30 -40.29
CA ASN A 922 48.01 5.32 -39.54
C ASN A 922 48.71 3.95 -39.50
N LYS A 923 48.30 3.02 -40.38
CA LYS A 923 48.78 1.64 -40.45
C LYS A 923 48.55 0.81 -39.18
N ASN A 924 47.62 1.22 -38.31
CA ASN A 924 47.26 0.43 -37.14
C ASN A 924 46.33 -0.71 -37.52
N THR A 925 46.62 -1.91 -37.01
CA THR A 925 45.67 -3.03 -37.02
C THR A 925 44.71 -2.93 -35.84
N ALA A 926 43.64 -3.72 -35.84
CA ALA A 926 42.71 -3.78 -34.71
C ALA A 926 43.42 -4.10 -33.37
N LEU A 927 44.47 -4.93 -33.42
CA LEU A 927 45.29 -5.26 -32.25
C LEU A 927 46.09 -4.05 -31.72
N HIS A 928 46.62 -3.21 -32.61
CA HIS A 928 47.30 -1.97 -32.20
C HIS A 928 46.32 -1.03 -31.46
N LEU A 929 45.09 -0.90 -31.96
CA LEU A 929 44.08 -0.02 -31.37
C LEU A 929 43.62 -0.52 -29.99
N ALA A 930 43.33 -1.81 -29.84
CA ALA A 930 42.98 -2.41 -28.54
C ALA A 930 44.10 -2.21 -27.51
N CYS A 931 45.36 -2.48 -27.91
CA CYS A 931 46.51 -2.26 -27.04
C CYS A 931 46.70 -0.77 -26.71
N SER A 932 46.47 0.13 -27.67
CA SER A 932 46.66 1.58 -27.50
C SER A 932 45.69 2.19 -26.49
N LYS A 933 44.50 1.63 -26.34
CA LYS A 933 43.46 2.11 -25.42
C LYS A 933 43.40 1.34 -24.11
N GLY A 934 44.21 0.28 -23.97
CA GLY A 934 44.32 -0.49 -22.74
C GLY A 934 43.27 -1.60 -22.60
N HIS A 935 42.62 -2.02 -23.69
CA HIS A 935 41.57 -3.03 -23.67
C HIS A 935 42.16 -4.44 -23.75
N GLU A 936 42.59 -4.96 -22.60
CA GLU A 936 43.29 -6.25 -22.45
C GLU A 936 42.49 -7.44 -23.01
N THR A 937 41.20 -7.54 -22.68
CA THR A 937 40.33 -8.65 -23.11
C THR A 937 40.09 -8.66 -24.62
N SER A 938 39.78 -7.50 -25.22
CA SER A 938 39.63 -7.38 -26.68
C SER A 938 40.92 -7.72 -27.42
N ALA A 939 42.08 -7.31 -26.88
CA ALA A 939 43.38 -7.65 -27.45
C ALA A 939 43.66 -9.17 -27.40
N LEU A 940 43.33 -9.84 -26.29
CA LEU A 940 43.50 -11.29 -26.15
C LEU A 940 42.59 -12.09 -27.10
N LEU A 941 41.31 -11.70 -27.26
CA LEU A 941 40.39 -12.34 -28.20
C LEU A 941 40.88 -12.23 -29.66
N ILE A 942 41.41 -11.07 -30.04
CA ILE A 942 42.04 -10.89 -31.35
C ILE A 942 43.29 -11.77 -31.47
N LEU A 943 44.14 -11.83 -30.43
CA LEU A 943 45.37 -12.65 -30.43
C LEU A 943 45.12 -14.15 -30.48
N GLU A 944 44.02 -14.64 -29.93
CA GLU A 944 43.64 -16.05 -29.99
C GLU A 944 43.53 -16.53 -31.44
N GLN A 945 42.92 -15.69 -32.30
CA GLN A 945 42.66 -16.01 -33.71
C GLN A 945 43.84 -15.66 -34.64
N ILE A 946 44.81 -14.86 -34.18
CA ILE A 946 46.05 -14.58 -34.94
C ILE A 946 47.06 -15.72 -34.77
N THR A 947 47.40 -16.34 -35.90
CA THR A 947 48.45 -17.37 -35.99
C THR A 947 49.66 -16.92 -36.83
N ASP A 948 49.49 -15.89 -37.67
CA ASP A 948 50.56 -15.38 -38.54
C ASP A 948 51.53 -14.46 -37.76
N ARG A 949 52.82 -14.83 -37.79
CA ARG A 949 53.91 -14.06 -37.20
C ARG A 949 54.08 -12.67 -37.81
N ASN A 950 53.68 -12.48 -39.07
CA ASN A 950 53.77 -11.20 -39.74
C ASN A 950 52.80 -10.17 -39.14
N LEU A 951 51.61 -10.62 -38.71
CA LEU A 951 50.62 -9.73 -38.11
C LEU A 951 50.95 -9.37 -36.66
N ILE A 952 51.54 -10.33 -35.92
CA ILE A 952 52.06 -10.12 -34.55
C ILE A 952 53.18 -9.07 -34.53
N ASN A 953 53.99 -9.03 -35.59
CA ASN A 953 55.09 -8.08 -35.75
C ASN A 953 54.78 -6.96 -36.74
N ALA A 954 53.52 -6.74 -37.08
CA ALA A 954 53.12 -5.65 -37.96
C ALA A 954 53.50 -4.30 -37.31
N THR A 955 54.02 -3.38 -38.09
CA THR A 955 54.41 -2.05 -37.61
C THR A 955 53.42 -0.99 -38.07
N ASN A 956 53.00 -0.10 -37.17
CA ASN A 956 52.23 1.09 -37.55
C ASN A 956 53.12 2.17 -38.22
N SER A 957 52.55 3.34 -38.53
CA SER A 957 53.28 4.45 -39.14
C SER A 957 54.46 4.98 -38.31
N ALA A 958 54.46 4.76 -36.99
CA ALA A 958 55.56 5.10 -36.08
C ALA A 958 56.56 3.94 -35.87
N LEU A 959 56.51 2.92 -36.73
CA LEU A 959 57.29 1.69 -36.65
C LEU A 959 57.07 0.87 -35.36
N GLN A 960 56.01 1.16 -34.60
CA GLN A 960 55.70 0.44 -33.37
C GLN A 960 54.97 -0.85 -33.70
N THR A 961 55.42 -1.95 -33.08
CA THR A 961 54.69 -3.23 -33.07
C THR A 961 53.62 -3.23 -31.96
N PRO A 962 52.63 -4.14 -31.98
CA PRO A 962 51.67 -4.28 -30.89
C PRO A 962 52.33 -4.46 -29.52
N LEU A 963 53.49 -5.12 -29.48
CA LEU A 963 54.29 -5.30 -28.26
C LEU A 963 54.79 -3.97 -27.68
N HIS A 964 55.21 -3.02 -28.51
CA HIS A 964 55.60 -1.68 -28.04
C HIS A 964 54.43 -0.96 -27.39
N VAL A 965 53.26 -1.02 -28.03
CA VAL A 965 52.06 -0.32 -27.56
C VAL A 965 51.52 -0.97 -26.27
N ALA A 966 51.46 -2.31 -26.22
CA ALA A 966 51.02 -3.05 -25.03
C ALA A 966 51.96 -2.84 -23.84
N ALA A 967 53.29 -2.86 -24.06
CA ALA A 967 54.29 -2.61 -23.04
C ALA A 967 54.21 -1.18 -22.48
N ARG A 968 53.99 -0.18 -23.35
CA ARG A 968 53.82 1.23 -22.94
C ARG A 968 52.58 1.44 -22.07
N ASN A 969 51.50 0.74 -22.36
CA ASN A 969 50.25 0.84 -21.61
C ASN A 969 50.16 -0.12 -20.42
N GLY A 970 51.22 -0.89 -20.13
CA GLY A 970 51.29 -1.78 -18.97
C GLY A 970 50.41 -3.02 -19.05
N LEU A 971 50.05 -3.49 -20.25
CA LEU A 971 49.18 -4.65 -20.46
C LEU A 971 49.93 -5.98 -20.29
N THR A 972 50.18 -6.36 -19.03
CA THR A 972 51.10 -7.47 -18.71
C THR A 972 50.69 -8.83 -19.29
N VAL A 973 49.39 -9.17 -19.33
CA VAL A 973 48.93 -10.46 -19.86
C VAL A 973 49.03 -10.47 -21.39
N VAL A 974 48.65 -9.37 -22.04
CA VAL A 974 48.81 -9.21 -23.50
C VAL A 974 50.27 -9.29 -23.92
N VAL A 975 51.17 -8.66 -23.15
CA VAL A 975 52.63 -8.73 -23.39
C VAL A 975 53.14 -10.17 -23.27
N GLN A 976 52.73 -10.91 -22.25
CA GLN A 976 53.10 -12.32 -22.10
C GLN A 976 52.64 -13.17 -23.28
N GLU A 977 51.38 -13.00 -23.71
CA GLU A 977 50.82 -13.77 -24.82
C GLU A 977 51.47 -13.40 -26.17
N LEU A 978 51.74 -12.11 -26.41
CA LEU A 978 52.48 -11.63 -27.58
C LEU A 978 53.89 -12.24 -27.64
N LEU A 979 54.61 -12.29 -26.51
CA LEU A 979 55.92 -12.94 -26.42
C LEU A 979 55.81 -14.45 -26.66
N GLY A 980 54.80 -15.11 -26.08
CA GLY A 980 54.50 -16.53 -26.31
C GLY A 980 54.26 -16.87 -27.78
N LYS A 981 53.58 -15.98 -28.52
CA LYS A 981 53.31 -16.12 -29.95
C LYS A 981 54.44 -15.60 -30.86
N GLY A 982 55.56 -15.15 -30.30
CA GLY A 982 56.78 -14.82 -31.05
C GLY A 982 56.90 -13.36 -31.49
N ALA A 983 56.37 -12.42 -30.72
CA ALA A 983 56.65 -10.99 -30.91
C ALA A 983 58.14 -10.67 -30.68
N SER A 984 58.72 -9.86 -31.56
CA SER A 984 60.13 -9.48 -31.49
C SER A 984 60.39 -8.43 -30.40
N VAL A 985 61.17 -8.82 -29.39
CA VAL A 985 61.68 -7.90 -28.35
C VAL A 985 62.80 -6.98 -28.84
N LEU A 986 63.32 -7.23 -30.04
CA LEU A 986 64.41 -6.46 -30.66
C LEU A 986 63.92 -5.50 -31.74
N ALA A 987 62.62 -5.49 -32.03
CA ALA A 987 62.05 -4.49 -32.92
C ALA A 987 62.26 -3.10 -32.31
N VAL A 988 62.50 -2.10 -33.15
CA VAL A 988 62.69 -0.71 -32.72
C VAL A 988 61.64 0.18 -33.36
N ASP A 989 61.12 1.12 -32.59
CA ASP A 989 60.20 2.14 -33.08
C ASP A 989 60.92 3.26 -33.85
N GLU A 990 60.18 4.29 -34.29
CA GLU A 990 60.73 5.47 -34.98
C GLU A 990 61.82 6.22 -34.20
N ASN A 991 61.86 6.07 -32.87
CA ASN A 991 62.86 6.69 -32.00
C ASN A 991 64.04 5.75 -31.70
N GLY A 992 64.02 4.51 -32.19
CA GLY A 992 65.05 3.50 -31.94
C GLY A 992 64.85 2.72 -30.63
N TYR A 993 63.72 2.87 -29.95
CA TYR A 993 63.47 2.17 -28.68
C TYR A 993 62.90 0.78 -28.89
N THR A 994 63.38 -0.18 -28.10
CA THR A 994 62.80 -1.52 -28.01
C THR A 994 61.52 -1.50 -27.16
N PRO A 995 60.66 -2.53 -27.23
CA PRO A 995 59.43 -2.58 -26.44
C PRO A 995 59.67 -2.48 -24.93
N ALA A 996 60.84 -2.93 -24.43
CA ALA A 996 61.20 -2.83 -23.02
C ALA A 996 61.42 -1.37 -22.57
N LEU A 997 61.97 -0.53 -23.45
CA LEU A 997 62.15 0.90 -23.20
C LEU A 997 60.84 1.67 -23.35
N ALA A 998 59.89 1.16 -24.14
CA ALA A 998 58.56 1.75 -24.30
C ALA A 998 57.72 1.76 -23.01
N CYS A 999 58.07 0.97 -21.99
CA CYS A 999 57.45 1.02 -20.65
C CYS A 999 57.73 2.33 -19.88
N ALA A 1000 58.67 3.15 -20.33
CA ALA A 1000 58.98 4.41 -19.68
C ALA A 1000 57.86 5.45 -19.86
N PRO A 1001 57.48 6.20 -18.81
CA PRO A 1001 56.34 7.12 -18.85
C PRO A 1001 56.55 8.35 -19.74
N ASN A 1002 57.80 8.71 -20.04
CA ASN A 1002 58.14 9.79 -20.98
C ASN A 1002 59.47 9.49 -21.69
N LYS A 1003 59.71 10.22 -22.79
CA LYS A 1003 60.89 10.05 -23.64
C LYS A 1003 62.20 10.21 -22.87
N ASP A 1004 62.27 11.19 -21.97
CA ASP A 1004 63.48 11.45 -21.18
C ASP A 1004 63.81 10.28 -20.23
N VAL A 1005 62.79 9.66 -19.63
CA VAL A 1005 62.96 8.45 -18.80
C VAL A 1005 63.32 7.24 -19.65
N ALA A 1006 62.79 7.12 -20.87
CA ALA A 1006 63.16 6.06 -21.82
C ALA A 1006 64.62 6.19 -22.24
N ASP A 1007 65.07 7.40 -22.59
CA ASP A 1007 66.47 7.71 -22.91
C ASP A 1007 67.39 7.46 -21.71
N CYS A 1008 66.97 7.87 -20.51
CA CYS A 1008 67.71 7.57 -19.28
C CYS A 1008 67.81 6.07 -19.04
N LEU A 1009 66.73 5.30 -19.22
CA LEU A 1009 66.73 3.84 -19.11
C LEU A 1009 67.58 3.18 -20.21
N ALA A 1010 67.56 3.70 -21.43
CA ALA A 1010 68.40 3.24 -22.53
C ALA A 1010 69.88 3.46 -22.22
N LEU A 1011 70.23 4.64 -21.68
CA LEU A 1011 71.56 4.98 -21.17
C LEU A 1011 71.94 4.09 -19.98
N ILE A 1012 71.04 3.86 -19.02
CA ILE A 1012 71.26 2.98 -17.86
C ILE A 1012 71.47 1.52 -18.31
N LEU A 1013 70.65 0.99 -19.22
CA LEU A 1013 70.80 -0.36 -19.77
C LEU A 1013 72.09 -0.49 -20.60
N ALA A 1014 72.45 0.54 -21.36
CA ALA A 1014 73.71 0.61 -22.08
C ALA A 1014 74.94 0.71 -21.16
N THR A 1015 74.78 1.20 -19.91
CA THR A 1015 75.86 1.39 -18.92
C THR A 1015 75.89 0.34 -17.78
N MET A 1016 74.81 -0.43 -17.58
CA MET A 1016 74.68 -1.54 -16.63
C MET A 1016 75.09 -2.90 -17.22
N MET A 1017 75.41 -2.95 -18.52
CA MET A 1017 76.43 -3.89 -18.97
C MET A 1017 77.80 -3.46 -18.39
N PRO A 1018 78.64 -4.37 -17.90
CA PRO A 1018 79.93 -4.00 -17.31
C PRO A 1018 80.81 -3.19 -18.31
N VAL A 1019 81.40 -2.04 -17.96
CA VAL A 1019 81.27 -1.18 -16.76
C VAL A 1019 81.73 0.25 -17.09
N SER A 1020 81.19 1.20 -16.32
CA SER A 1020 81.79 2.40 -15.66
C SER A 1020 81.42 3.80 -16.15
N SER A 1021 80.88 4.57 -15.17
CA SER A 1021 80.98 6.03 -14.91
C SER A 1021 80.38 6.98 -15.97
N SER A 1022 79.64 8.06 -15.67
CA SER A 1022 79.47 8.82 -14.42
C SER A 1022 78.43 9.94 -14.60
N SER A 1023 77.87 10.38 -13.46
CA SER A 1023 77.50 11.77 -13.10
C SER A 1023 76.40 12.50 -13.88
N SER A 1024 75.53 13.34 -13.29
CA SER A 1024 75.36 13.85 -11.92
C SER A 1024 74.07 14.67 -11.87
N LEU A 1025 73.23 14.42 -10.87
CA LEU A 1025 72.18 15.35 -10.41
C LEU A 1025 72.80 16.62 -9.75
N PRO A 1026 72.01 17.70 -9.59
CA PRO A 1026 71.39 17.99 -8.28
C PRO A 1026 69.92 18.45 -8.42
N SER A 1027 68.94 17.93 -7.67
CA SER A 1027 68.65 18.11 -6.22
C SER A 1027 68.22 19.52 -5.82
N MET A 1028 66.94 19.70 -5.42
CA MET A 1028 66.50 20.07 -4.04
C MET A 1028 64.94 20.27 -4.01
N THR A 1029 64.10 19.51 -3.29
CA THR A 1029 63.71 19.40 -1.85
C THR A 1029 62.43 20.18 -1.43
N LEU A 1030 61.35 19.42 -1.20
CA LEU A 1030 60.38 19.38 -0.06
C LEU A 1030 59.78 20.63 0.63
N ASN A 1031 58.43 20.68 0.69
CA ASN A 1031 57.55 20.54 1.88
C ASN A 1031 56.15 21.16 1.57
N ALA A 1032 55.03 20.43 1.52
CA ALA A 1032 54.23 19.76 2.56
C ALA A 1032 53.34 20.72 3.41
N ILE A 1033 52.00 20.61 3.28
CA ILE A 1033 51.01 20.15 4.30
C ILE A 1033 49.56 20.55 3.91
N ASN A 1034 48.66 19.61 4.17
CA ASN A 1034 47.22 19.52 3.89
C ASN A 1034 46.32 20.55 4.60
N HIS A 1035 45.16 20.85 4.00
CA HIS A 1035 43.81 20.46 4.47
C HIS A 1035 42.72 21.29 3.74
N TYR A 1036 41.68 20.64 3.22
CA TYR A 1036 40.27 20.81 3.64
C TYR A 1036 39.31 20.05 2.71
N ASN A 1037 38.51 19.17 3.32
CA ASN A 1037 37.25 18.69 2.79
C ASN A 1037 36.24 19.85 2.75
N ASN A 1038 35.43 19.94 1.69
CA ASN A 1038 34.01 20.23 1.88
C ASN A 1038 33.13 19.73 0.74
N THR A 1039 32.18 18.89 1.14
CA THR A 1039 31.01 18.42 0.43
C THR A 1039 30.07 19.58 0.06
N SER A 1040 29.66 19.64 -1.20
CA SER A 1040 28.70 20.62 -1.71
C SER A 1040 27.31 20.40 -1.11
N LYS A 1041 26.81 21.39 -0.36
CA LYS A 1041 25.45 21.43 0.20
C LYS A 1041 24.43 21.76 -0.89
N THR A 1042 23.49 20.86 -1.08
CA THR A 1042 22.24 21.05 -1.80
C THR A 1042 21.28 21.94 -0.99
N VAL A 1043 20.74 22.99 -1.62
CA VAL A 1043 19.77 23.93 -1.03
C VAL A 1043 18.37 23.31 -1.09
N THR A 1044 17.79 23.03 0.08
CA THR A 1044 16.42 22.54 0.25
C THR A 1044 15.43 23.70 0.31
N PHE A 1045 14.35 23.61 -0.48
CA PHE A 1045 13.25 24.57 -0.47
C PHE A 1045 12.25 24.25 0.65
N ASP A 1046 12.01 25.23 1.52
CA ASP A 1046 11.03 25.14 2.60
C ASP A 1046 9.60 25.03 2.07
N THR A 1047 8.88 24.08 2.66
CA THR A 1047 7.41 24.01 2.60
C THR A 1047 6.83 25.08 3.52
N LEU A 1048 5.67 25.64 3.17
CA LEU A 1048 4.86 26.40 4.14
C LEU A 1048 4.66 25.52 5.39
N PRO A 1049 4.65 26.09 6.61
CA PRO A 1049 4.47 25.30 7.82
C PRO A 1049 3.17 24.51 7.68
N VAL A 1050 3.31 23.19 7.59
CA VAL A 1050 2.20 22.28 7.70
C VAL A 1050 1.77 22.38 9.16
N MET A 1051 0.64 23.02 9.45
CA MET A 1051 -0.12 22.70 10.66
C MET A 1051 -0.57 21.24 10.47
N ARG A 1052 0.34 20.30 10.72
CA ARG A 1052 0.03 18.86 10.66
C ARG A 1052 -1.11 18.63 11.64
N SER A 1053 -1.84 17.54 11.45
CA SER A 1053 -2.88 17.04 12.37
C SER A 1053 -2.34 16.65 13.76
N GLU A 1054 -1.21 17.23 14.18
CA GLU A 1054 -0.51 16.95 15.43
C GLU A 1054 -0.98 17.88 16.57
N HIS A 1055 -1.70 18.99 16.32
CA HIS A 1055 -2.13 19.90 17.39
C HIS A 1055 -3.12 19.26 18.38
N SER A 1056 -3.97 18.33 17.92
CA SER A 1056 -4.74 17.45 18.80
C SER A 1056 -3.86 16.36 19.44
N SER A 1057 -2.79 15.91 18.78
CA SER A 1057 -1.92 14.82 19.25
C SER A 1057 -1.10 15.20 20.49
N TYR A 1058 -0.69 16.47 20.64
CA TYR A 1058 0.20 16.86 21.74
C TYR A 1058 -0.50 16.91 23.10
N CYS A 1059 -1.81 17.23 23.16
CA CYS A 1059 -2.63 17.19 24.39
C CYS A 1059 -3.40 15.87 24.52
N SER A 1060 -3.10 14.91 23.66
CA SER A 1060 -3.69 13.60 23.72
C SER A 1060 -2.78 12.65 24.48
N PHE A 1061 -3.33 11.94 25.48
CA PHE A 1061 -2.71 10.70 25.94
C PHE A 1061 -2.85 9.58 24.88
N ASN A 1062 -3.55 9.83 23.76
CA ASN A 1062 -4.04 8.80 22.84
C ASN A 1062 -2.99 8.12 21.94
N ASN A 1063 -1.70 8.42 22.04
CA ASN A 1063 -0.71 7.47 21.49
C ASN A 1063 -0.58 6.20 22.34
N ILE A 1064 -1.23 6.14 23.51
CA ILE A 1064 -1.39 4.92 24.30
C ILE A 1064 -2.53 4.02 23.76
N GLY A 1065 -3.32 4.49 22.77
CA GLY A 1065 -4.43 3.72 22.18
C GLY A 1065 -4.72 3.93 20.69
N ARG A 1066 -3.92 4.73 19.94
CA ARG A 1066 -4.10 4.95 18.49
C ARG A 1066 -2.95 4.45 17.60
N GLU A 1067 -1.82 4.01 18.17
CA GLU A 1067 -0.83 3.22 17.40
C GLU A 1067 -1.17 1.73 17.35
N ASP A 1068 -2.21 1.31 18.05
CA ASP A 1068 -2.87 0.02 17.86
C ASP A 1068 -4.03 0.22 16.89
N GLY A 1069 -3.75 0.09 15.60
CA GLY A 1069 -4.67 0.30 14.48
C GLY A 1069 -5.85 -0.68 14.38
N TYR A 1070 -6.49 -1.08 15.48
CA TYR A 1070 -7.72 -1.85 15.51
C TYR A 1070 -8.61 -1.42 16.69
N PRO A 1071 -9.96 -1.38 16.52
CA PRO A 1071 -10.86 -1.22 17.66
C PRO A 1071 -10.67 -2.44 18.58
N TYR A 1072 -10.14 -2.23 19.78
CA TYR A 1072 -9.95 -3.27 20.78
C TYR A 1072 -11.30 -3.85 21.23
N THR A 1073 -11.75 -4.91 20.57
CA THR A 1073 -12.52 -5.97 21.21
C THR A 1073 -11.51 -6.94 21.81
N GLU A 1074 -11.15 -6.70 23.08
CA GLU A 1074 -10.10 -7.41 23.87
C GLU A 1074 -10.33 -8.91 24.08
N GLU A 1075 -11.40 -9.45 23.51
CA GLU A 1075 -11.57 -10.87 23.32
C GLU A 1075 -10.60 -11.40 22.24
N ASP A 1076 -10.28 -10.64 21.19
CA ASP A 1076 -9.51 -11.14 20.03
C ASP A 1076 -8.02 -11.51 20.31
N GLU A 1077 -7.43 -11.15 21.46
CA GLU A 1077 -6.03 -11.50 21.77
C GLU A 1077 -5.84 -12.98 22.16
N LEU A 1078 -6.86 -13.60 22.75
CA LEU A 1078 -6.88 -14.99 23.22
C LEU A 1078 -8.09 -15.79 22.72
N ASN A 1079 -9.18 -15.11 22.29
CA ASN A 1079 -10.46 -15.69 21.88
C ASN A 1079 -10.46 -16.21 20.43
N ASP A 1080 -9.36 -16.83 20.01
CA ASP A 1080 -9.28 -17.52 18.72
C ASP A 1080 -9.63 -19.02 18.85
N SER A 1081 -10.08 -19.45 20.04
CA SER A 1081 -10.86 -20.68 20.18
C SER A 1081 -12.27 -20.38 19.69
N ASP A 1082 -12.61 -20.88 18.50
CA ASP A 1082 -13.95 -20.88 17.88
C ASP A 1082 -14.99 -21.65 18.75
N SER A 1083 -14.95 -21.62 20.08
CA SER A 1083 -15.97 -22.25 20.95
C SER A 1083 -17.35 -21.65 20.74
N GLU A 1084 -17.45 -20.38 20.31
CA GLU A 1084 -18.71 -19.79 19.84
C GLU A 1084 -19.10 -20.19 18.40
N THR A 1085 -18.20 -20.84 17.65
CA THR A 1085 -18.40 -21.19 16.22
C THR A 1085 -18.38 -22.69 15.89
N TYR A 1086 -18.29 -23.55 16.91
CA TYR A 1086 -18.40 -25.01 16.77
C TYR A 1086 -19.75 -25.55 17.24
#